data_AF-A0A7V4GG10-F1
#
_entry.id   AF-A0A7V4GG10-F1
#
_cell.length_a   1.000
_cell.length_b   1.000
_cell.length_c   1.000
_cell.angle_alpha   90.00
_cell.angle_beta   90.00
_cell.angle_gamma   90.00
#
_symmetry.space_group_name_H-M   'P 1'
#
loop_
_entity.id
_entity.type
_entity.pdbx_description
1 polymer ?
#
loop_
_entity_poly.entity_id
_entity_poly.type
_entity_poly.pdbx_seq_one_letter_code
_entity_poly.pdbx_strand_id
1 'polypeptide(L)'
;MNGIQEAVGSTPISSTNRHLIGCIGAAPTGCSAVRTVPRPARSRRILRIRWRFRRSGRLRVLLDSRALLAILPWLLRRGVGARFVAVRGKRGIRDRINGWGDDVAGVWRPGLEGGSVLIPAGFVRDLRDRTDIVDVVGAHVQLKRAGRSYVGLCPFHQEKTPSFHVNRERQIYHCFGCQRGGDAISFLMEMEGLSFTEAVRELAARAGLEVPEEFGRGRRSDAESDQRRERWHRVMEEAQAFFRRMLLEDAEGAPARAYLAERGVSRELAERFGLGFAPPAWDRLVGALQARRHSPQDLEAMGLAVPRSGGGHYDRFRGRLIFPVLDLRGRVIAFSGRVLPGMEERKDGGEPAKYINSPETPLYRKGRSFLGLPQARQEIRSRRSVVLVEGNFDLLAVHALGHPEVLAPLGTALTPEQATVLARLGAETVVLLLDPDAAGRNAARKDFPVLSAAGLGVRWARLPEGRDPGALLPGAEHEVLAQALASAPTFLEAALREAVLEAGESPEGRAAAARALASFIAALPDAAERDAQTFRAAAALGIARHVMHREVETAMRTLRPTAGDPAGTAPQPAAEVEVPEAEALVVQAVLSNPPLARTAAADRVEELFVSEAARRVLQRVEALVLEGSGEAGIVAEDLLDALADPGTRAWARGAILRAADESPESAAERFARAVEAVRLAAEKRRTAPLGTRIRQAEASGDSDLAVRLLEHKRQAVKAGGVKKIIYGGSEPRPRRVAGGRGRPACGVVRSAGRGGRRETVNRT
;
A
#
# COMPACT_ATOMS: atom_id res chain seq x y z
N MET A 1 46.07 -34.67 15.05
CA MET A 1 47.31 -34.28 14.37
C MET A 1 47.73 -35.30 13.29
N ASN A 2 47.72 -36.61 13.55
CA ASN A 2 48.16 -37.62 12.57
C ASN A 2 47.41 -37.60 11.22
N GLY A 3 46.10 -37.32 11.20
CA GLY A 3 45.34 -37.25 9.93
C GLY A 3 45.56 -36.00 9.06
N ILE A 4 46.25 -34.97 9.57
CA ILE A 4 46.52 -33.75 8.78
C ILE A 4 47.81 -33.89 7.96
N GLN A 5 48.76 -34.74 8.40
CA GLN A 5 49.98 -35.03 7.64
C GLN A 5 49.72 -35.94 6.43
N GLU A 6 48.75 -36.86 6.49
CA GLU A 6 48.37 -37.68 5.32
C GLU A 6 47.59 -36.90 4.25
N ALA A 7 46.81 -35.88 4.64
CA ALA A 7 45.99 -35.09 3.70
C ALA A 7 46.76 -33.99 2.96
N VAL A 8 47.97 -33.64 3.42
CA VAL A 8 48.81 -32.58 2.84
C VAL A 8 50.08 -33.21 2.29
N GLY A 9 49.98 -33.91 1.15
CA GLY A 9 51.14 -34.30 0.37
C GLY A 9 52.04 -33.08 0.06
N SER A 10 53.36 -33.31 0.05
CA SER A 10 54.54 -32.50 -0.36
C SER A 10 54.48 -30.95 -0.47
N THR A 11 53.56 -30.25 0.17
CA THR A 11 53.50 -28.77 0.13
C THR A 11 54.01 -28.20 1.48
N PRO A 12 55.09 -27.40 1.50
CA PRO A 12 55.74 -27.02 2.75
C PRO A 12 54.98 -25.94 3.53
N ILE A 13 54.75 -26.18 4.82
CA ILE A 13 54.19 -25.20 5.77
C ILE A 13 55.31 -24.29 6.29
N SER A 14 55.11 -22.97 6.30
CA SER A 14 56.14 -22.00 6.70
C SER A 14 56.57 -22.14 8.18
N SER A 15 57.83 -21.80 8.46
CA SER A 15 58.47 -21.91 9.79
C SER A 15 57.72 -21.18 10.91
N THR A 16 56.99 -20.11 10.59
CA THR A 16 56.20 -19.33 11.54
C THR A 16 55.06 -20.12 12.19
N ASN A 17 54.52 -21.14 11.49
CA ASN A 17 53.46 -21.99 12.04
C ASN A 17 54.00 -23.10 12.97
N ARG A 18 55.29 -23.46 12.88
CA ARG A 18 55.88 -24.48 13.76
C ARG A 18 56.07 -23.98 15.19
N HIS A 19 56.36 -22.70 15.39
CA HIS A 19 56.49 -22.09 16.72
C HIS A 19 55.15 -21.94 17.46
N LEU A 20 54.06 -21.64 16.74
CA LEU A 20 52.72 -21.51 17.34
C LEU A 20 52.12 -22.83 17.80
N ILE A 21 52.57 -23.96 17.23
CA ILE A 21 52.13 -25.31 17.62
C ILE A 21 52.80 -25.77 18.92
N GLY A 22 53.99 -25.26 19.24
CA GLY A 22 54.71 -25.59 20.49
C GLY A 22 54.07 -25.01 21.76
N CYS A 23 53.35 -23.90 21.67
CA CYS A 23 52.82 -23.20 22.86
C CYS A 23 51.46 -23.72 23.37
N ILE A 24 50.87 -24.74 22.73
CA ILE A 24 49.55 -25.27 23.10
C ILE A 24 49.63 -26.35 24.22
N GLY A 25 50.84 -26.72 24.65
CA GLY A 25 51.07 -27.72 25.69
C GLY A 25 50.97 -27.25 27.15
N ALA A 26 50.79 -25.95 27.44
CA ALA A 26 50.73 -25.46 28.82
C ALA A 26 49.66 -24.36 28.97
N ALA A 27 48.74 -24.57 29.91
CA ALA A 27 47.67 -23.65 30.29
C ALA A 27 48.22 -22.44 31.10
N PRO A 28 47.39 -21.69 31.84
CA PRO A 28 46.37 -20.71 31.43
C PRO A 28 46.72 -19.30 31.99
N THR A 29 46.28 -18.21 31.34
CA THR A 29 45.86 -16.90 31.92
C THR A 29 45.91 -15.79 30.86
N GLY A 30 45.15 -14.73 31.10
CA GLY A 30 44.81 -13.70 30.14
C GLY A 30 46.01 -12.94 29.56
N CYS A 31 45.89 -12.56 28.28
CA CYS A 31 46.71 -11.49 27.73
C CYS A 31 45.97 -10.79 26.58
N SER A 32 45.80 -9.48 26.75
CA SER A 32 45.28 -8.54 25.77
C SER A 32 46.46 -8.03 24.95
N ALA A 33 46.46 -8.20 23.62
CA ALA A 33 47.38 -7.46 22.76
C ALA A 33 46.77 -7.23 21.37
N VAL A 34 46.45 -5.97 21.10
CA VAL A 34 46.28 -5.45 19.74
C VAL A 34 47.67 -5.13 19.21
N ARG A 35 48.08 -5.74 18.09
CA ARG A 35 49.19 -5.24 17.27
C ARG A 35 48.78 -5.22 15.80
N THR A 36 48.82 -4.03 15.22
CA THR A 36 48.79 -3.74 13.79
C THR A 36 50.12 -4.16 13.15
N VAL A 37 50.06 -4.87 12.03
CA VAL A 37 51.24 -5.28 11.22
C VAL A 37 50.93 -5.00 9.74
N PRO A 38 51.89 -4.45 8.96
CA PRO A 38 51.61 -3.70 7.74
C PRO A 38 51.36 -4.60 6.52
N ARG A 39 50.74 -4.02 5.49
CA ARG A 39 50.46 -4.68 4.20
C ARG A 39 51.76 -4.91 3.41
N PRO A 40 52.05 -6.14 2.92
CA PRO A 40 52.97 -6.33 1.82
C PRO A 40 52.23 -6.62 0.49
N ALA A 41 52.91 -6.24 -0.59
CA ALA A 41 52.46 -6.24 -1.97
C ALA A 41 52.48 -7.64 -2.64
N ARG A 42 51.64 -7.74 -3.67
CA ARG A 42 51.53 -8.72 -4.77
C ARG A 42 52.07 -10.17 -4.62
N SER A 43 51.13 -11.09 -4.84
CA SER A 43 51.25 -12.45 -5.41
C SER A 43 52.15 -13.50 -4.72
N ARG A 44 51.55 -14.28 -3.81
CA ARG A 44 51.59 -15.77 -3.73
C ARG A 44 50.50 -16.25 -2.74
N ARG A 45 49.78 -17.33 -3.07
CA ARG A 45 48.60 -17.83 -2.33
C ARG A 45 49.02 -18.42 -0.97
N ILE A 46 48.67 -17.76 0.13
CA ILE A 46 48.90 -18.26 1.51
C ILE A 46 47.54 -18.51 2.18
N LEU A 47 47.35 -19.72 2.69
CA LEU A 47 46.18 -20.13 3.48
C LEU A 47 46.25 -19.48 4.87
N ARG A 48 45.29 -18.60 5.22
CA ARG A 48 45.20 -18.00 6.57
C ARG A 48 44.13 -18.70 7.38
N ILE A 49 44.51 -19.26 8.53
CA ILE A 49 43.57 -19.85 9.49
C ILE A 49 43.62 -19.02 10.77
N ARG A 50 42.47 -18.51 11.22
CA ARG A 50 42.33 -17.75 12.48
C ARG A 50 41.46 -18.54 13.46
N TRP A 51 41.89 -18.58 14.72
CA TRP A 51 41.22 -19.28 15.81
C TRP A 51 40.84 -18.27 16.90
N ARG A 52 39.68 -18.46 17.54
CA ARG A 52 39.29 -17.68 18.74
C ARG A 52 38.52 -18.58 19.71
N PHE A 53 39.00 -18.69 20.94
CA PHE A 53 38.29 -19.37 22.02
C PHE A 53 37.31 -18.42 22.71
N ARG A 54 36.10 -18.91 23.02
CA ARG A 54 35.17 -18.26 23.96
C ARG A 54 35.05 -19.11 25.22
N ARG A 55 34.68 -18.46 26.34
CA ARG A 55 34.44 -19.07 27.67
C ARG A 55 33.44 -20.24 27.69
N SER A 56 32.74 -20.52 26.59
CA SER A 56 31.79 -21.63 26.45
C SER A 56 32.40 -22.93 25.91
N GLY A 57 33.74 -23.07 25.88
CA GLY A 57 34.42 -24.31 25.47
C GLY A 57 34.36 -24.65 23.97
N ARG A 58 33.75 -23.81 23.13
CA ARG A 58 33.65 -24.06 21.68
C ARG A 58 34.72 -23.32 20.87
N LEU A 59 35.51 -24.07 20.11
CA LEU A 59 36.50 -23.58 19.17
C LEU A 59 35.80 -23.13 17.87
N ARG A 60 36.02 -21.87 17.45
CA ARG A 60 35.65 -21.42 16.10
C ARG A 60 36.89 -21.29 15.24
N VAL A 61 36.88 -21.99 14.11
CA VAL A 61 37.92 -21.96 13.08
C VAL A 61 37.37 -21.21 11.87
N LEU A 62 38.07 -20.17 11.43
CA LEU A 62 37.75 -19.47 10.18
C LEU A 62 38.68 -20.02 9.08
N LEU A 63 38.10 -20.76 8.14
CA LEU A 63 38.76 -21.28 6.95
C LEU A 63 38.27 -20.52 5.71
N ASP A 64 39.16 -20.30 4.74
CA ASP A 64 38.77 -19.86 3.40
C ASP A 64 37.89 -20.93 2.72
N SER A 65 36.85 -20.47 2.04
CA SER A 65 35.97 -21.22 1.14
C SER A 65 36.60 -22.36 0.32
N ARG A 66 37.82 -22.19 -0.21
CA ARG A 66 38.49 -23.27 -0.99
C ARG A 66 39.09 -24.38 -0.11
N ALA A 67 39.59 -24.04 1.07
CA ALA A 67 40.09 -25.01 2.03
C ALA A 67 38.92 -25.79 2.67
N LEU A 68 37.79 -25.10 2.88
CA LEU A 68 36.57 -25.73 3.38
C LEU A 68 36.10 -26.83 2.42
N LEU A 69 36.03 -26.53 1.12
CA LEU A 69 35.54 -27.46 0.09
C LEU A 69 36.45 -28.70 -0.08
N ALA A 70 37.75 -28.58 0.15
CA ALA A 70 38.69 -29.70 0.03
C ALA A 70 38.58 -30.71 1.18
N ILE A 71 38.16 -30.27 2.38
CA ILE A 71 38.18 -31.09 3.61
C ILE A 71 36.75 -31.49 4.03
N LEU A 72 35.72 -30.84 3.49
CA LEU A 72 34.31 -31.10 3.81
C LEU A 72 33.85 -32.55 3.58
N PRO A 73 34.22 -33.23 2.47
CA PRO A 73 33.82 -34.61 2.24
C PRO A 73 34.40 -35.57 3.29
N TRP A 74 35.62 -35.29 3.75
CA TRP A 74 36.30 -36.05 4.80
C TRP A 74 35.66 -35.83 6.17
N LEU A 75 35.26 -34.60 6.50
CA LEU A 75 34.56 -34.26 7.75
C LEU A 75 33.16 -34.89 7.83
N LEU A 76 32.42 -34.88 6.72
CA LEU A 76 31.07 -35.45 6.64
C LEU A 76 31.08 -36.99 6.78
N ARG A 77 32.07 -37.68 6.19
CA ARG A 77 32.21 -39.14 6.34
C ARG A 77 32.55 -39.61 7.76
N ARG A 78 33.05 -38.75 8.64
CA ARG A 78 33.38 -39.08 10.04
C ARG A 78 32.40 -38.54 11.07
N GLY A 79 31.23 -38.04 10.64
CA GLY A 79 30.16 -37.63 11.54
C GLY A 79 30.48 -36.41 12.40
N VAL A 80 31.49 -35.61 12.04
CA VAL A 80 31.85 -34.40 12.79
C VAL A 80 30.88 -33.27 12.40
N GLY A 81 29.90 -32.99 13.26
CA GLY A 81 28.90 -31.95 13.04
C GLY A 81 29.51 -30.55 13.03
N ALA A 82 29.67 -29.95 11.84
CA ALA A 82 30.13 -28.58 11.69
C ALA A 82 28.94 -27.64 11.37
N ARG A 83 28.71 -26.64 12.22
CA ARG A 83 27.74 -25.55 11.94
C ARG A 83 28.44 -24.45 11.15
N PHE A 84 28.10 -24.31 9.86
CA PHE A 84 28.65 -23.27 8.99
C PHE A 84 27.77 -22.02 9.01
N VAL A 85 28.39 -20.85 9.21
CA VAL A 85 27.71 -19.55 9.04
C VAL A 85 28.28 -18.91 7.79
N ALA A 86 27.50 -18.89 6.71
CA ALA A 86 27.89 -18.22 5.48
C ALA A 86 27.84 -16.70 5.68
N VAL A 87 28.97 -16.01 5.51
CA VAL A 87 29.00 -14.55 5.45
C VAL A 87 28.57 -14.15 4.02
N ARG A 88 27.61 -13.22 3.96
CA ARG A 88 26.92 -12.71 2.76
C ARG A 88 27.81 -12.63 1.50
N GLY A 89 27.27 -13.15 0.40
CA GLY A 89 27.67 -12.81 -0.97
C GLY A 89 28.57 -13.83 -1.65
N LYS A 90 27.96 -14.86 -2.27
CA LYS A 90 28.37 -15.50 -3.54
C LYS A 90 27.42 -16.66 -3.86
N ARG A 91 26.58 -16.46 -4.89
CA ARG A 91 25.55 -17.43 -5.37
C ARG A 91 26.13 -18.75 -5.90
N GLY A 92 27.36 -18.78 -6.40
CA GLY A 92 27.91 -19.94 -7.12
C GLY A 92 28.32 -21.19 -6.31
N ILE A 93 28.20 -21.22 -4.98
CA ILE A 93 28.44 -22.44 -4.19
C ILE A 93 27.19 -23.33 -4.14
N ARG A 94 26.00 -22.72 -4.16
CA ARG A 94 24.71 -23.42 -4.08
C ARG A 94 24.47 -24.29 -5.31
N ASP A 95 24.81 -23.75 -6.48
CA ASP A 95 24.58 -24.43 -7.77
C ASP A 95 25.54 -25.62 -8.00
N ARG A 96 26.71 -25.64 -7.34
CA ARG A 96 27.67 -26.76 -7.45
C ARG A 96 27.43 -27.90 -6.47
N ILE A 97 26.75 -27.66 -5.35
CA ILE A 97 26.35 -28.71 -4.41
C ILE A 97 25.16 -29.51 -4.96
N ASN A 98 24.25 -28.85 -5.67
CA ASN A 98 23.10 -29.49 -6.31
C ASN A 98 23.46 -30.39 -7.52
N GLY A 99 24.73 -30.40 -7.97
CA GLY A 99 25.19 -31.21 -9.11
C GLY A 99 25.86 -32.54 -8.73
N TRP A 100 25.82 -32.94 -7.46
CA TRP A 100 26.38 -34.22 -7.01
C TRP A 100 25.21 -35.21 -6.92
N GLY A 101 25.16 -36.16 -7.87
CA GLY A 101 24.07 -37.12 -8.04
C GLY A 101 23.82 -38.03 -6.83
N ASP A 102 22.82 -38.91 -6.99
CA ASP A 102 21.96 -39.55 -5.98
C ASP A 102 22.60 -40.25 -4.76
N ASP A 103 23.93 -40.36 -4.67
CA ASP A 103 24.63 -40.99 -3.54
C ASP A 103 24.80 -40.09 -2.29
N VAL A 104 24.15 -38.92 -2.26
CA VAL A 104 24.11 -38.02 -1.08
C VAL A 104 22.71 -37.83 -0.50
N ALA A 105 21.70 -38.51 -1.06
CA ALA A 105 20.28 -38.35 -0.70
C ALA A 105 19.94 -38.74 0.76
N GLY A 106 20.86 -39.36 1.50
CA GLY A 106 20.65 -39.75 2.90
C GLY A 106 21.03 -38.72 3.97
N VAL A 107 21.77 -37.65 3.65
CA VAL A 107 22.42 -36.80 4.70
C VAL A 107 22.12 -35.30 4.56
N TRP A 108 21.29 -34.89 3.60
CA TRP A 108 20.85 -33.50 3.48
C TRP A 108 19.33 -33.37 3.65
N ARG A 109 18.88 -33.27 4.91
CA ARG A 109 17.58 -32.66 5.20
C ARG A 109 17.74 -31.13 5.15
N PRO A 110 16.97 -30.39 4.34
CA PRO A 110 16.84 -28.95 4.54
C PRO A 110 16.48 -28.71 6.00
N GLY A 111 17.25 -27.83 6.64
CA GLY A 111 17.12 -27.56 8.06
C GLY A 111 15.69 -27.25 8.47
N LEU A 112 15.14 -28.14 9.27
CA LEU A 112 14.21 -27.84 10.36
C LEU A 112 14.93 -26.91 11.36
N GLU A 113 15.19 -25.67 10.96
CA GLU A 113 15.30 -24.51 11.86
C GLU A 113 14.42 -23.42 11.25
N GLY A 114 13.12 -23.65 11.40
CA GLY A 114 12.02 -22.78 10.98
C GLY A 114 10.76 -23.40 11.57
N GLY A 115 10.52 -23.12 12.85
CA GLY A 115 9.40 -23.68 13.60
C GLY A 115 8.11 -23.48 12.81
N SER A 116 7.54 -24.60 12.37
CA SER A 116 6.14 -24.69 11.99
C SER A 116 5.35 -24.00 13.08
N VAL A 117 4.52 -23.04 12.68
CA VAL A 117 3.37 -22.68 13.49
C VAL A 117 2.66 -24.00 13.76
N LEU A 118 2.46 -24.41 15.02
CA LEU A 118 1.48 -25.44 15.33
C LEU A 118 0.11 -24.81 15.15
N ILE A 119 -0.20 -24.45 13.91
CA ILE A 119 -1.55 -24.53 13.39
C ILE A 119 -1.69 -26.02 13.16
N PRO A 120 -2.62 -26.73 13.80
CA PRO A 120 -3.02 -28.03 13.27
C PRO A 120 -3.28 -27.78 11.78
N ALA A 121 -2.54 -28.40 10.86
CA ALA A 121 -2.63 -28.06 9.43
C ALA A 121 -4.08 -28.17 8.90
N GLY A 122 -4.92 -28.92 9.63
CA GLY A 122 -6.38 -28.90 9.54
C GLY A 122 -7.01 -27.56 9.92
N PHE A 123 -6.79 -26.98 11.11
CA PHE A 123 -7.61 -25.87 11.62
C PHE A 123 -7.76 -24.65 10.70
N VAL A 124 -6.69 -24.11 10.10
CA VAL A 124 -6.83 -22.98 9.16
C VAL A 124 -7.46 -23.42 7.84
N ARG A 125 -7.23 -24.67 7.43
CA ARG A 125 -7.92 -25.26 6.28
C ARG A 125 -9.41 -25.44 6.58
N ASP A 126 -9.75 -26.06 7.70
CA ASP A 126 -11.12 -26.26 8.21
C ASP A 126 -11.85 -24.93 8.38
N LEU A 127 -11.16 -23.90 8.89
CA LEU A 127 -11.70 -22.55 8.99
C LEU A 127 -11.98 -21.94 7.62
N ARG A 128 -11.05 -22.10 6.66
CA ARG A 128 -11.25 -21.66 5.27
C ARG A 128 -12.40 -22.44 4.62
N ASP A 129 -12.51 -23.73 4.84
CA ASP A 129 -13.58 -24.58 4.30
C ASP A 129 -14.96 -24.22 4.89
N ARG A 130 -15.00 -23.72 6.13
CA ARG A 130 -16.24 -23.24 6.79
C ARG A 130 -16.50 -21.75 6.63
N THR A 131 -15.63 -21.03 5.94
CA THR A 131 -15.78 -19.59 5.71
C THR A 131 -16.09 -19.37 4.24
N ASP A 132 -17.26 -18.82 3.92
CA ASP A 132 -17.52 -18.31 2.57
C ASP A 132 -17.05 -16.86 2.47
N ILE A 133 -16.03 -16.61 1.63
CA ILE A 133 -15.53 -15.26 1.36
C ILE A 133 -16.63 -14.30 0.88
N VAL A 134 -17.66 -14.79 0.18
CA VAL A 134 -18.78 -13.95 -0.28
C VAL A 134 -19.56 -13.40 0.91
N ASP A 135 -19.72 -14.18 1.97
CA ASP A 135 -20.45 -13.76 3.17
C ASP A 135 -19.62 -12.77 4.00
N VAL A 136 -18.31 -13.03 4.13
CA VAL A 136 -17.38 -12.14 4.84
C VAL A 136 -17.28 -10.76 4.18
N VAL A 137 -17.13 -10.75 2.85
CA VAL A 137 -17.12 -9.50 2.08
C VAL A 137 -18.51 -8.87 2.05
N GLY A 138 -19.56 -9.68 1.87
CA GLY A 138 -20.95 -9.23 1.78
C GLY A 138 -21.44 -8.48 3.02
N ALA A 139 -20.87 -8.78 4.19
CA ALA A 139 -21.11 -8.02 5.41
C ALA A 139 -20.61 -6.55 5.36
N HIS A 140 -19.70 -6.25 4.43
CA HIS A 140 -19.03 -4.95 4.30
C HIS A 140 -19.38 -4.22 3.00
N VAL A 141 -19.66 -4.96 1.93
CA VAL A 141 -19.84 -4.45 0.58
C VAL A 141 -21.04 -5.09 -0.07
N GLN A 142 -21.85 -4.28 -0.75
CA GLN A 142 -22.95 -4.82 -1.55
C GLN A 142 -22.41 -5.53 -2.80
N LEU A 143 -22.57 -6.85 -2.86
CA LEU A 143 -22.13 -7.70 -3.95
C LEU A 143 -23.30 -8.09 -4.87
N LYS A 144 -23.07 -8.05 -6.19
CA LYS A 144 -24.01 -8.55 -7.22
C LYS A 144 -23.38 -9.74 -7.94
N ARG A 145 -24.17 -10.79 -8.20
CA ARG A 145 -23.69 -11.96 -8.94
C ARG A 145 -23.44 -11.62 -10.41
N ALA A 146 -22.27 -11.97 -10.94
CA ALA A 146 -21.89 -11.81 -12.33
C ALA A 146 -21.16 -13.08 -12.81
N GLY A 147 -21.87 -13.95 -13.52
CA GLY A 147 -21.33 -15.26 -13.94
C GLY A 147 -21.02 -16.16 -12.74
N ARG A 148 -19.78 -16.66 -12.67
CA ARG A 148 -19.25 -17.47 -11.56
C ARG A 148 -18.70 -16.64 -10.39
N SER A 149 -18.59 -15.33 -10.56
CA SER A 149 -18.06 -14.40 -9.57
C SER A 149 -19.15 -13.46 -9.03
N TYR A 150 -18.81 -12.73 -7.98
CA TYR A 150 -19.59 -11.64 -7.41
C TYR A 150 -18.81 -10.35 -7.60
N VAL A 151 -19.50 -9.25 -7.91
CA VAL A 151 -18.88 -7.96 -8.21
C VAL A 151 -19.53 -6.86 -7.37
N GLY A 152 -18.71 -5.98 -6.81
CA GLY A 152 -19.13 -4.82 -6.03
C GLY A 152 -18.20 -3.63 -6.22
N LEU A 153 -18.51 -2.54 -5.51
CA LEU A 153 -17.58 -1.41 -5.38
C LEU A 153 -16.49 -1.79 -4.39
N CYS A 154 -15.23 -1.49 -4.72
CA CYS A 154 -14.12 -1.79 -3.84
C CYS A 154 -14.24 -1.04 -2.51
N PRO A 155 -14.15 -1.73 -1.36
CA PRO A 155 -14.15 -1.04 -0.08
C PRO A 155 -12.84 -0.29 0.16
N PHE A 156 -11.76 -0.63 -0.56
CA PHE A 156 -10.40 -0.17 -0.28
C PHE A 156 -9.94 1.04 -1.08
N HIS A 157 -10.66 1.41 -2.14
CA HIS A 157 -10.42 2.60 -2.94
C HIS A 157 -11.73 3.05 -3.56
N GLN A 158 -11.82 4.32 -3.92
CA GLN A 158 -13.04 4.87 -4.45
C GLN A 158 -13.14 4.64 -5.96
N GLU A 159 -14.25 4.03 -6.38
CA GLU A 159 -14.55 3.79 -7.78
C GLU A 159 -16.06 3.91 -8.06
N LYS A 160 -16.41 4.26 -9.29
CA LYS A 160 -17.82 4.35 -9.74
C LYS A 160 -18.29 3.11 -10.47
N THR A 161 -17.35 2.41 -11.12
CA THR A 161 -17.61 1.15 -11.80
C THR A 161 -17.19 0.01 -10.88
N PRO A 162 -18.05 -0.99 -10.62
CA PRO A 162 -17.68 -2.16 -9.84
C PRO A 162 -16.44 -2.84 -10.43
N SER A 163 -15.31 -2.81 -9.73
CA SER A 163 -14.10 -3.55 -10.11
C SER A 163 -13.66 -4.54 -9.04
N PHE A 164 -14.40 -4.64 -7.93
CA PHE A 164 -14.15 -5.57 -6.85
C PHE A 164 -14.81 -6.90 -7.13
N HIS A 165 -14.02 -7.88 -7.55
CA HIS A 165 -14.47 -9.24 -7.83
C HIS A 165 -14.19 -10.16 -6.65
N VAL A 166 -15.16 -10.99 -6.32
CA VAL A 166 -15.09 -12.04 -5.30
C VAL A 166 -15.51 -13.34 -5.95
N ASN A 167 -14.65 -14.36 -5.92
CA ASN A 167 -14.96 -15.67 -6.49
C ASN A 167 -15.19 -16.68 -5.37
N ARG A 168 -16.39 -17.24 -5.31
CA ARG A 168 -16.81 -18.21 -4.29
C ARG A 168 -16.10 -19.55 -4.43
N GLU A 169 -15.92 -20.06 -5.65
CA GLU A 169 -15.29 -21.37 -5.88
C GLU A 169 -13.81 -21.36 -5.49
N ARG A 170 -13.13 -20.24 -5.75
CA ARG A 170 -11.69 -20.06 -5.48
C ARG A 170 -11.39 -19.35 -4.17
N GLN A 171 -12.41 -19.00 -3.38
CA GLN A 171 -12.29 -18.35 -2.07
C GLN A 171 -11.33 -17.13 -2.02
N ILE A 172 -11.33 -16.32 -3.09
CA ILE A 172 -10.45 -15.13 -3.24
C ILE A 172 -11.21 -13.89 -3.71
N TYR A 173 -10.71 -12.72 -3.33
CA TYR A 173 -11.12 -11.43 -3.88
C TYR A 173 -9.97 -10.74 -4.63
N HIS A 174 -10.33 -9.89 -5.60
CA HIS A 174 -9.42 -8.96 -6.25
C HIS A 174 -10.16 -7.74 -6.76
N CYS A 175 -9.56 -6.58 -6.57
CA CYS A 175 -10.01 -5.33 -7.15
C CYS A 175 -9.18 -5.00 -8.38
N PHE A 176 -9.81 -4.92 -9.55
CA PHE A 176 -9.10 -4.54 -10.79
C PHE A 176 -8.77 -3.04 -10.87
N GLY A 177 -9.40 -2.19 -10.05
CA GLY A 177 -9.10 -0.77 -9.95
C GLY A 177 -7.83 -0.48 -9.13
N CYS A 178 -7.72 -1.03 -7.92
CA CYS A 178 -6.58 -0.77 -7.02
C CYS A 178 -5.61 -1.95 -6.82
N GLN A 179 -5.77 -3.04 -7.58
CA GLN A 179 -4.94 -4.26 -7.54
C GLN A 179 -4.86 -4.98 -6.18
N ARG A 180 -5.73 -4.63 -5.23
CA ARG A 180 -5.78 -5.32 -3.93
C ARG A 180 -6.50 -6.64 -4.07
N GLY A 181 -6.05 -7.65 -3.34
CA GLY A 181 -6.68 -8.96 -3.34
C GLY A 181 -6.21 -9.81 -2.17
N GLY A 182 -6.96 -10.86 -1.87
CA GLY A 182 -6.68 -11.73 -0.73
C GLY A 182 -7.74 -12.79 -0.53
N ASP A 183 -7.63 -13.51 0.58
CA ASP A 183 -8.66 -14.39 1.13
C ASP A 183 -9.53 -13.65 2.16
N ALA A 184 -10.49 -14.36 2.76
CA ALA A 184 -11.35 -13.80 3.81
C ALA A 184 -10.56 -13.23 5.01
N ILE A 185 -9.45 -13.88 5.39
CA ILE A 185 -8.59 -13.43 6.50
C ILE A 185 -7.93 -12.09 6.13
N SER A 186 -7.29 -12.03 4.96
CA SER A 186 -6.62 -10.83 4.46
C SER A 186 -7.59 -9.67 4.30
N PHE A 187 -8.82 -9.96 3.85
CA PHE A 187 -9.88 -8.98 3.73
C PHE A 187 -10.18 -8.32 5.09
N LEU A 188 -10.39 -9.10 6.15
CA LEU A 188 -10.65 -8.55 7.50
C LEU A 188 -9.44 -7.82 8.07
N MET A 189 -8.23 -8.33 7.84
CA MET A 189 -7.01 -7.63 8.25
C MET A 189 -6.91 -6.22 7.65
N GLU A 190 -7.22 -6.09 6.35
CA GLU A 190 -7.21 -4.79 5.68
C GLU A 190 -8.42 -3.92 6.01
N MET A 191 -9.62 -4.54 6.10
CA MET A 191 -10.89 -3.83 6.27
C MET A 191 -11.09 -3.33 7.70
N GLU A 192 -10.79 -4.19 8.67
CA GLU A 192 -10.99 -3.94 10.10
C GLU A 192 -9.67 -3.61 10.84
N GLY A 193 -8.52 -3.66 10.14
CA GLY A 193 -7.21 -3.35 10.71
C GLY A 193 -6.67 -4.40 11.67
N LEU A 194 -7.23 -5.61 11.60
CA LEU A 194 -6.89 -6.77 12.43
C LEU A 194 -5.51 -7.33 12.08
N SER A 195 -4.84 -7.90 13.08
CA SER A 195 -3.76 -8.85 12.87
C SER A 195 -4.28 -10.15 12.25
N PHE A 196 -3.38 -10.99 11.74
CA PHE A 196 -3.73 -12.32 11.25
C PHE A 196 -4.44 -13.15 12.33
N THR A 197 -3.92 -13.13 13.56
CA THR A 197 -4.48 -13.88 14.68
C THR A 197 -5.86 -13.37 15.07
N GLU A 198 -6.06 -12.04 15.09
CA GLU A 198 -7.37 -11.43 15.35
C GLU A 198 -8.37 -11.76 14.24
N ALA A 199 -7.98 -11.66 12.97
CA ALA A 199 -8.85 -11.97 11.84
C ALA A 199 -9.26 -13.46 11.83
N VAL A 200 -8.35 -14.36 12.20
CA VAL A 200 -8.68 -15.78 12.33
C VAL A 200 -9.61 -16.04 13.51
N ARG A 201 -9.40 -15.38 14.67
CA ARG A 201 -10.33 -15.50 15.81
C ARG A 201 -11.72 -15.00 15.47
N GLU A 202 -11.79 -13.88 14.76
CA GLU A 202 -13.05 -13.30 14.28
C GLU A 202 -13.78 -14.27 13.35
N LEU A 203 -13.09 -14.84 12.34
CA LEU A 203 -13.69 -15.81 11.44
C LEU A 203 -14.08 -17.12 12.16
N ALA A 204 -13.27 -17.59 13.10
CA ALA A 204 -13.56 -18.79 13.86
C ALA A 204 -14.81 -18.62 14.74
N ALA A 205 -14.95 -17.46 15.39
CA ALA A 205 -16.16 -17.12 16.13
C ALA A 205 -17.39 -17.10 15.21
N ARG A 206 -17.28 -16.52 14.01
CA ARG A 206 -18.36 -16.51 13.00
C ARG A 206 -18.70 -17.92 12.49
N ALA A 207 -17.71 -18.79 12.36
CA ALA A 207 -17.86 -20.17 11.92
C ALA A 207 -18.24 -21.16 13.05
N GLY A 208 -18.44 -20.67 14.29
CA GLY A 208 -18.71 -21.52 15.46
C GLY A 208 -17.58 -22.48 15.80
N LEU A 209 -16.33 -22.13 15.46
CA LEU A 209 -15.13 -22.91 15.72
C LEU A 209 -14.40 -22.36 16.95
N GLU A 210 -14.06 -23.24 17.89
CA GLU A 210 -13.13 -22.90 18.96
C GLU A 210 -11.71 -22.86 18.42
N VAL A 211 -11.04 -21.73 18.64
CA VAL A 211 -9.64 -21.55 18.25
C VAL A 211 -8.75 -22.29 19.24
N PRO A 212 -7.91 -23.26 18.81
CA PRO A 212 -7.02 -23.98 19.72
C PRO A 212 -6.15 -23.02 20.54
N GLU A 213 -5.90 -23.31 21.82
CA GLU A 213 -5.05 -22.47 22.71
C GLU A 213 -3.61 -22.28 22.18
N GLU A 214 -3.20 -23.16 21.28
CA GLU A 214 -1.89 -23.16 20.60
C GLU A 214 -1.83 -22.13 19.46
N PHE A 215 -2.99 -21.66 18.98
CA PHE A 215 -3.15 -20.78 17.84
C PHE A 215 -2.70 -19.34 18.17
N GLY A 216 -1.75 -18.82 17.39
CA GLY A 216 -1.05 -17.54 17.64
C GLY A 216 0.41 -17.71 18.10
N ARG A 217 0.90 -18.95 18.26
CA ARG A 217 2.30 -19.26 18.61
C ARG A 217 3.26 -19.43 17.40
N GLY A 218 3.00 -18.82 16.24
CA GLY A 218 3.98 -18.71 15.14
C GLY A 218 3.43 -17.99 13.89
N ARG A 219 4.19 -17.44 12.93
CA ARG A 219 5.64 -17.19 12.73
C ARG A 219 6.30 -16.41 13.86
N ARG A 220 7.63 -16.56 14.09
CA ARG A 220 8.37 -15.63 14.98
C ARG A 220 8.15 -14.18 14.54
N SER A 221 8.17 -13.86 13.24
CA SER A 221 7.99 -12.48 12.77
C SER A 221 6.59 -11.91 13.01
N ASP A 222 5.54 -12.70 12.78
CA ASP A 222 4.15 -12.23 12.86
C ASP A 222 3.65 -12.28 14.30
N ALA A 223 3.99 -13.32 15.06
CA ALA A 223 3.75 -13.35 16.50
C ALA A 223 4.58 -12.29 17.21
N GLU A 224 5.84 -12.02 16.81
CA GLU A 224 6.60 -10.89 17.36
C GLU A 224 5.99 -9.55 16.96
N SER A 225 5.40 -9.43 15.78
CA SER A 225 4.68 -8.22 15.33
C SER A 225 3.39 -8.02 16.11
N ASP A 226 2.58 -9.05 16.27
CA ASP A 226 1.32 -9.05 17.02
C ASP A 226 1.58 -8.82 18.50
N GLN A 227 2.54 -9.53 19.10
CA GLN A 227 2.96 -9.28 20.49
C GLN A 227 3.54 -7.88 20.68
N ARG A 228 4.22 -7.32 19.67
CA ARG A 228 4.71 -5.94 19.72
C ARG A 228 3.57 -4.94 19.66
N ARG A 229 2.61 -5.17 18.77
CA ARG A 229 1.41 -4.34 18.66
C ARG A 229 0.57 -4.39 19.94
N GLU A 230 0.44 -5.56 20.55
CA GLU A 230 -0.24 -5.76 21.83
C GLU A 230 0.51 -5.07 22.98
N ARG A 231 1.85 -5.19 23.03
CA ARG A 231 2.67 -4.42 23.96
C ARG A 231 2.45 -2.91 23.81
N TRP A 232 2.38 -2.42 22.58
CA TRP A 232 2.11 -1.01 22.31
C TRP A 232 0.71 -0.58 22.75
N HIS A 233 -0.32 -1.39 22.51
CA HIS A 233 -1.66 -1.12 23.05
C HIS A 233 -1.65 -1.06 24.58
N ARG A 234 -0.96 -1.99 25.26
CA ARG A 234 -0.79 -1.95 26.71
C ARG A 234 -0.08 -0.68 27.20
N VAL A 235 0.98 -0.23 26.51
CA VAL A 235 1.65 1.04 26.81
C VAL A 235 0.67 2.21 26.72
N MET A 236 -0.16 2.25 25.67
CA MET A 236 -1.14 3.33 25.47
C MET A 236 -2.27 3.32 26.50
N GLU A 237 -2.76 2.14 26.87
CA GLU A 237 -3.77 1.96 27.92
C GLU A 237 -3.25 2.41 29.29
N GLU A 238 -2.02 2.01 29.65
CA GLU A 238 -1.42 2.43 30.92
C GLU A 238 -1.09 3.92 30.94
N ALA A 239 -0.69 4.50 29.81
CA ALA A 239 -0.52 5.95 29.67
C ALA A 239 -1.85 6.70 29.85
N GLN A 240 -2.94 6.22 29.26
CA GLN A 240 -4.26 6.80 29.46
C GLN A 240 -4.69 6.70 30.93
N ALA A 241 -4.53 5.52 31.55
CA ALA A 241 -4.86 5.33 32.96
C ALA A 241 -4.04 6.27 33.86
N PHE A 242 -2.76 6.49 33.55
CA PHE A 242 -1.92 7.47 34.23
C PHE A 242 -2.50 8.88 34.10
N PHE A 243 -2.76 9.36 32.88
CA PHE A 243 -3.29 10.71 32.69
C PHE A 243 -4.67 10.92 33.31
N ARG A 244 -5.56 9.92 33.23
CA ARG A 244 -6.88 9.97 33.86
C ARG A 244 -6.76 10.10 35.37
N ARG A 245 -5.90 9.31 36.01
CA ARG A 245 -5.64 9.42 37.46
C ARG A 245 -5.09 10.79 37.83
N MET A 246 -4.12 11.31 37.05
CA MET A 246 -3.59 12.66 37.27
C MET A 246 -4.67 13.74 37.21
N LEU A 247 -5.64 13.61 36.30
CA LEU A 247 -6.74 14.57 36.20
C LEU A 247 -7.76 14.42 37.33
N LEU A 248 -8.17 13.19 37.66
CA LEU A 248 -9.33 12.95 38.52
C LEU A 248 -8.98 12.90 40.02
N GLU A 249 -7.78 12.43 40.36
CA GLU A 249 -7.42 12.07 41.74
C GLU A 249 -6.24 12.90 42.27
N ASP A 250 -5.27 13.22 41.41
CA ASP A 250 -4.04 13.88 41.85
C ASP A 250 -4.25 15.39 42.14
N ALA A 251 -3.49 15.90 43.11
CA ALA A 251 -3.50 17.32 43.47
C ALA A 251 -2.95 18.19 42.33
N GLU A 252 -1.95 17.70 41.57
CA GLU A 252 -1.40 18.40 40.41
C GLU A 252 -2.44 18.61 39.30
N GLY A 253 -3.51 17.81 39.27
CA GLY A 253 -4.62 17.96 38.33
C GLY A 253 -5.60 19.08 38.66
N ALA A 254 -5.49 19.75 39.82
CA ALA A 254 -6.44 20.78 40.24
C ALA A 254 -6.62 21.94 39.22
N PRO A 255 -5.55 22.49 38.59
CA PRO A 255 -5.69 23.52 37.57
C PRO A 255 -6.45 23.02 36.32
N ALA A 256 -6.23 21.76 35.92
CA ALA A 256 -6.92 21.17 34.78
C ALA A 256 -8.42 20.99 35.07
N ARG A 257 -8.78 20.54 36.28
CA ARG A 257 -10.18 20.42 36.70
C ARG A 257 -10.88 21.77 36.78
N ALA A 258 -10.20 22.79 37.33
CA ALA A 258 -10.71 24.16 37.36
C ALA A 258 -10.96 24.69 35.94
N TYR A 259 -10.02 24.47 35.03
CA TYR A 259 -10.16 24.87 33.63
C TYR A 259 -11.30 24.13 32.91
N LEU A 260 -11.50 22.83 33.15
CA LEU A 260 -12.64 22.09 32.61
C LEU A 260 -13.96 22.64 33.14
N ALA A 261 -14.05 22.95 34.44
CA ALA A 261 -15.23 23.51 35.07
C ALA A 261 -15.57 24.91 34.53
N GLU A 262 -14.57 25.78 34.36
CA GLU A 262 -14.71 27.10 33.73
C GLU A 262 -15.28 26.98 32.31
N ARG A 263 -14.89 25.91 31.59
CA ARG A 263 -15.33 25.61 30.23
C ARG A 263 -16.62 24.78 30.19
N GLY A 264 -17.31 24.61 31.32
CA GLY A 264 -18.58 23.89 31.43
C GLY A 264 -18.50 22.37 31.22
N VAL A 265 -17.30 21.79 31.21
CA VAL A 265 -17.11 20.34 31.05
C VAL A 265 -17.31 19.64 32.39
N SER A 266 -18.40 18.87 32.50
CA SER A 266 -18.70 18.10 33.71
C SER A 266 -17.70 16.96 33.92
N ARG A 267 -17.62 16.46 35.15
CA ARG A 267 -16.79 15.29 35.49
C ARG A 267 -17.21 14.05 34.70
N GLU A 268 -18.50 13.83 34.56
CA GLU A 268 -19.09 12.69 33.84
C GLU A 268 -18.71 12.75 32.35
N LEU A 269 -18.71 13.95 31.77
CA LEU A 269 -18.29 14.16 30.38
C LEU A 269 -16.79 13.92 30.23
N ALA A 270 -15.97 14.43 31.16
CA ALA A 270 -14.54 14.18 31.18
C ALA A 270 -14.21 12.69 31.30
N GLU A 271 -14.93 11.95 32.14
CA GLU A 271 -14.78 10.50 32.30
C GLU A 271 -15.24 9.73 31.05
N ARG A 272 -16.37 10.12 30.44
CA ARG A 272 -16.91 9.52 29.20
C ARG A 272 -15.94 9.63 28.02
N PHE A 273 -15.26 10.76 27.89
CA PHE A 273 -14.24 10.98 26.86
C PHE A 273 -12.85 10.49 27.29
N GLY A 274 -12.70 10.00 28.52
CA GLY A 274 -11.43 9.50 29.05
C GLY A 274 -10.35 10.59 29.14
N LEU A 275 -10.75 11.84 29.38
CA LEU A 275 -9.84 12.97 29.49
C LEU A 275 -8.82 12.72 30.61
N GLY A 276 -7.63 13.28 30.45
CA GLY A 276 -6.55 13.16 31.42
C GLY A 276 -5.74 14.44 31.53
N PHE A 277 -4.73 14.42 32.41
CA PHE A 277 -3.82 15.53 32.61
C PHE A 277 -2.38 15.05 32.62
N ALA A 278 -1.52 15.74 31.88
CA ALA A 278 -0.09 15.54 31.91
C ALA A 278 0.55 16.67 32.72
N PRO A 279 1.15 16.37 33.90
CA PRO A 279 1.76 17.39 34.74
C PRO A 279 2.94 18.08 34.02
N PRO A 280 3.34 19.30 34.44
CA PRO A 280 4.45 20.04 33.83
C PRO A 280 5.83 19.45 34.15
N ALA A 281 5.90 18.29 34.81
CA ALA A 281 7.13 17.58 35.11
C ALA A 281 7.78 16.97 33.86
N TRP A 282 9.11 16.84 33.89
CA TRP A 282 9.88 16.44 32.71
C TRP A 282 9.73 14.98 32.30
N ASP A 283 9.53 14.05 33.24
CA ASP A 283 9.62 12.60 33.00
C ASP A 283 8.66 11.81 33.89
N ARG A 284 7.53 12.41 34.28
CA ARG A 284 6.57 11.79 35.22
C ARG A 284 5.91 10.57 34.60
N LEU A 285 5.46 10.66 33.36
CA LEU A 285 4.90 9.54 32.60
C LEU A 285 5.98 8.51 32.29
N VAL A 286 7.12 8.96 31.75
CA VAL A 286 8.26 8.08 31.42
C VAL A 286 8.67 7.25 32.64
N GLY A 287 8.89 7.88 33.79
CA GLY A 287 9.24 7.22 35.04
C GLY A 287 8.16 6.24 35.52
N ALA A 288 6.89 6.63 35.45
CA ALA A 288 5.77 5.77 35.83
C ALA A 288 5.66 4.52 34.95
N LEU A 289 5.82 4.64 33.63
CA LEU A 289 5.74 3.51 32.70
C LEU A 289 7.01 2.64 32.74
N GLN A 290 8.18 3.23 32.96
CA GLN A 290 9.41 2.46 33.18
C GLN A 290 9.37 1.63 34.47
N ALA A 291 8.78 2.17 35.55
CA ALA A 291 8.54 1.41 36.77
C ALA A 291 7.62 0.19 36.54
N ARG A 292 6.75 0.27 35.54
CA ARG A 292 5.90 -0.83 35.05
C ARG A 292 6.56 -1.71 33.98
N ARG A 293 7.88 -1.56 33.80
CA ARG A 293 8.76 -2.35 32.92
C ARG A 293 8.53 -2.14 31.43
N HIS A 294 7.93 -1.03 31.02
CA HIS A 294 7.88 -0.64 29.60
C HIS A 294 9.22 -0.06 29.15
N SER A 295 9.63 -0.38 27.92
CA SER A 295 10.91 0.08 27.38
C SER A 295 10.84 1.53 26.91
N PRO A 296 11.86 2.37 27.12
CA PRO A 296 11.88 3.75 26.59
C PRO A 296 11.68 3.82 25.07
N GLN A 297 12.13 2.79 24.36
CA GLN A 297 11.97 2.67 22.91
C GLN A 297 10.49 2.48 22.51
N ASP A 298 9.70 1.72 23.29
CA ASP A 298 8.26 1.58 23.04
C ASP A 298 7.52 2.90 23.33
N LEU A 299 7.91 3.62 24.39
CA LEU A 299 7.35 4.93 24.73
C LEU A 299 7.64 5.97 23.64
N GLU A 300 8.85 5.97 23.08
CA GLU A 300 9.25 6.82 21.96
C GLU A 300 8.49 6.43 20.68
N ALA A 301 8.41 5.13 20.37
CA ALA A 301 7.70 4.63 19.19
C ALA A 301 6.20 4.99 19.20
N MET A 302 5.58 5.00 20.39
CA MET A 302 4.20 5.41 20.60
C MET A 302 4.02 6.93 20.74
N GLY A 303 5.09 7.71 20.61
CA GLY A 303 5.05 9.17 20.65
C GLY A 303 4.80 9.76 22.04
N LEU A 304 4.95 8.98 23.11
CA LEU A 304 4.77 9.44 24.50
C LEU A 304 6.01 10.15 25.04
N ALA A 305 7.19 9.75 24.55
CA ALA A 305 8.48 10.23 25.01
C ALA A 305 9.29 10.85 23.87
N VAL A 306 10.19 11.77 24.22
CA VAL A 306 11.15 12.41 23.31
C VAL A 306 12.58 12.16 23.82
N PRO A 307 13.53 11.71 22.98
CA PRO A 307 14.90 11.47 23.40
C PRO A 307 15.64 12.79 23.71
N ARG A 308 16.55 12.76 24.68
CA ARG A 308 17.45 13.88 25.02
C ARG A 308 18.82 13.71 24.36
N SER A 309 19.46 14.82 23.99
CA SER A 309 20.81 14.84 23.38
C SER A 309 21.91 14.26 24.28
N GLY A 310 21.69 14.23 25.61
CA GLY A 310 22.61 13.66 26.61
C GLY A 310 22.25 12.26 27.11
N GLY A 311 21.27 11.60 26.48
CA GLY A 311 20.72 10.32 26.94
C GLY A 311 19.50 10.48 27.85
N GLY A 312 18.65 9.45 27.86
CA GLY A 312 17.35 9.45 28.51
C GLY A 312 16.24 10.08 27.66
N HIS A 313 15.06 10.16 28.26
CA HIS A 313 13.83 10.60 27.59
C HIS A 313 13.08 11.60 28.47
N TYR A 314 12.20 12.40 27.85
CA TYR A 314 11.27 13.26 28.55
C TYR A 314 9.86 13.16 27.97
N ASP A 315 8.87 13.52 28.78
CA ASP A 315 7.46 13.46 28.44
C ASP A 315 7.12 14.44 27.31
N ARG A 316 6.35 13.98 26.32
CA ARG A 316 5.92 14.84 25.20
C ARG A 316 4.85 15.86 25.62
N PHE A 317 3.90 15.45 26.46
CA PHE A 317 2.65 16.19 26.68
C PHE A 317 2.65 17.10 27.92
N ARG A 318 3.80 17.50 28.41
CA ARG A 318 3.98 18.25 29.67
C ARG A 318 3.09 19.49 29.77
N GLY A 319 2.41 19.64 30.91
CA GLY A 319 1.56 20.79 31.23
C GLY A 319 0.28 20.88 30.40
N ARG A 320 -0.29 19.75 29.99
CA ARG A 320 -1.42 19.71 29.05
C ARG A 320 -2.60 18.90 29.55
N LEU A 321 -3.80 19.40 29.24
CA LEU A 321 -5.03 18.62 29.24
C LEU A 321 -4.99 17.63 28.08
N ILE A 322 -5.24 16.36 28.36
CA ILE A 322 -5.07 15.24 27.44
C ILE A 322 -6.44 14.74 26.96
N PHE A 323 -6.58 14.62 25.65
CA PHE A 323 -7.70 14.02 24.95
C PHE A 323 -7.21 12.72 24.29
N PRO A 324 -7.69 11.54 24.70
CA PRO A 324 -7.30 10.29 24.06
C PRO A 324 -7.92 10.17 22.66
N VAL A 325 -7.12 9.71 21.71
CA VAL A 325 -7.58 9.32 20.38
C VAL A 325 -7.78 7.81 20.38
N LEU A 326 -9.00 7.38 20.07
CA LEU A 326 -9.43 5.99 20.16
C LEU A 326 -9.64 5.39 18.76
N ASP A 327 -9.31 4.11 18.60
CA ASP A 327 -9.71 3.35 17.41
C ASP A 327 -11.21 2.97 17.46
N LEU A 328 -11.73 2.37 16.39
CA LEU A 328 -13.15 1.96 16.32
C LEU A 328 -13.57 0.97 17.42
N ARG A 329 -12.62 0.28 18.05
CA ARG A 329 -12.83 -0.67 19.14
C ARG A 329 -12.75 0.00 20.51
N GLY A 330 -12.51 1.31 20.56
CA GLY A 330 -12.38 2.07 21.80
C GLY A 330 -11.00 2.00 22.44
N ARG A 331 -9.99 1.43 21.77
CA ARG A 331 -8.62 1.33 22.31
C ARG A 331 -7.84 2.60 21.99
N VAL A 332 -7.02 3.04 22.94
CA VAL A 332 -6.20 4.23 22.76
C VAL A 332 -5.09 3.98 21.76
N ILE A 333 -4.98 4.86 20.77
CA ILE A 333 -3.95 4.78 19.72
C ILE A 333 -3.07 6.04 19.65
N ALA A 334 -3.55 7.17 20.19
CA ALA A 334 -2.80 8.42 20.27
C ALA A 334 -3.39 9.37 21.33
N PHE A 335 -2.77 10.53 21.50
CA PHE A 335 -3.23 11.60 22.38
C PHE A 335 -3.16 12.96 21.66
N SER A 336 -4.12 13.84 21.99
CA SER A 336 -4.07 15.28 21.72
C SER A 336 -3.93 16.02 23.04
N GLY A 337 -3.03 17.00 23.11
CA GLY A 337 -2.72 17.74 24.32
C GLY A 337 -2.89 19.25 24.14
N ARG A 338 -3.77 19.85 24.94
CA ARG A 338 -3.94 21.32 25.00
C ARG A 338 -3.18 21.89 26.19
N VAL A 339 -2.34 22.89 25.96
CA VAL A 339 -1.66 23.60 27.05
C VAL A 339 -2.68 24.35 27.89
N LEU A 340 -2.53 24.29 29.22
CA LEU A 340 -3.35 25.08 30.13
C LEU A 340 -2.86 26.53 30.15
N PRO A 341 -3.74 27.53 30.31
CA PRO A 341 -3.34 28.92 30.52
C PRO A 341 -2.32 29.03 31.65
N GLY A 342 -1.21 29.74 31.44
CA GLY A 342 -0.15 29.91 32.43
C GLY A 342 0.83 28.73 32.55
N MET A 343 0.66 27.67 31.74
CA MET A 343 1.60 26.55 31.62
C MET A 343 2.32 26.54 30.26
N GLU A 344 2.34 27.67 29.55
CA GLU A 344 3.00 27.82 28.27
C GLU A 344 4.53 27.71 28.40
N GLU A 345 5.12 26.68 27.76
CA GLU A 345 6.57 26.62 27.60
C GLU A 345 7.05 27.67 26.59
N ARG A 346 7.65 28.76 27.06
CA ARG A 346 8.34 29.69 26.17
C ARG A 346 9.54 28.98 25.56
N LYS A 347 9.49 28.72 24.25
CA LYS A 347 10.71 28.39 23.48
C LYS A 347 11.40 29.70 23.14
N ASP A 348 12.74 29.70 23.15
CA ASP A 348 13.56 30.80 22.70
C ASP A 348 13.12 31.27 21.29
N GLY A 349 12.36 32.36 21.23
CA GLY A 349 11.95 33.04 20.01
C GLY A 349 10.66 32.60 19.30
N GLY A 350 9.78 31.78 19.89
CA GLY A 350 8.50 31.41 19.26
C GLY A 350 7.34 31.18 20.23
N GLU A 351 6.11 31.48 19.78
CA GLU A 351 4.90 31.20 20.56
C GLU A 351 4.67 29.68 20.71
N PRO A 352 4.43 29.18 21.92
CA PRO A 352 4.14 27.77 22.15
C PRO A 352 2.83 27.36 21.48
N ALA A 353 2.86 26.21 20.78
CA ALA A 353 1.65 25.67 20.15
C ALA A 353 0.59 25.31 21.20
N LYS A 354 -0.58 25.95 21.09
CA LYS A 354 -1.76 25.75 21.95
C LYS A 354 -2.17 24.27 22.03
N TYR A 355 -2.03 23.56 20.91
CA TYR A 355 -2.28 22.13 20.80
C TYR A 355 -1.07 21.37 20.25
N ILE A 356 -0.87 20.16 20.74
CA ILE A 356 0.03 19.18 20.13
C ILE A 356 -0.71 17.85 20.00
N ASN A 357 -0.44 17.13 18.91
CA ASN A 357 -0.94 15.77 18.73
C ASN A 357 0.24 14.79 18.79
N SER A 358 -0.05 13.52 19.09
CA SER A 358 0.90 12.45 18.84
C SER A 358 1.43 12.53 17.40
N PRO A 359 2.72 12.24 17.16
CA PRO A 359 3.23 12.03 15.81
C PRO A 359 2.58 10.79 15.18
N GLU A 360 2.80 10.56 13.89
CA GLU A 360 2.46 9.28 13.26
C GLU A 360 3.15 8.13 14.01
N THR A 361 2.39 7.08 14.34
CA THR A 361 2.91 5.89 15.03
C THR A 361 2.44 4.62 14.31
N PRO A 362 3.01 3.45 14.63
CA PRO A 362 2.48 2.18 14.15
C PRO A 362 0.98 1.94 14.45
N LEU A 363 0.43 2.54 15.52
CA LEU A 363 -0.98 2.42 15.89
C LEU A 363 -1.85 3.56 15.33
N TYR A 364 -1.27 4.76 15.18
CA TYR A 364 -2.02 5.97 14.88
C TYR A 364 -1.60 6.59 13.55
N ARG A 365 -2.61 6.87 12.72
CA ARG A 365 -2.46 7.75 11.57
C ARG A 365 -3.47 8.88 11.65
N LYS A 366 -2.99 10.11 11.58
CA LYS A 366 -3.81 11.31 11.73
C LYS A 366 -4.90 11.39 10.65
N GLY A 367 -4.53 11.14 9.40
CA GLY A 367 -5.43 11.19 8.24
C GLY A 367 -6.51 10.12 8.19
N ARG A 368 -6.70 9.29 9.23
CA ARG A 368 -7.82 8.33 9.31
C ARG A 368 -8.53 8.34 10.67
N SER A 369 -8.15 9.28 11.55
CA SER A 369 -8.57 9.28 12.94
C SER A 369 -9.41 10.52 13.24
N PHE A 370 -10.32 10.37 14.18
CA PHE A 370 -11.16 11.44 14.72
C PHE A 370 -11.17 11.34 16.24
N LEU A 371 -11.34 12.48 16.92
CA LEU A 371 -11.76 12.48 18.31
C LEU A 371 -13.27 12.20 18.40
N GLY A 372 -13.68 11.47 19.45
CA GLY A 372 -15.08 11.10 19.68
C GLY A 372 -15.57 9.88 18.90
N LEU A 373 -14.70 9.21 18.13
CA LEU A 373 -15.09 8.16 17.20
C LEU A 373 -15.90 7.00 17.84
N PRO A 374 -15.44 6.36 18.94
CA PRO A 374 -16.25 5.33 19.60
C PRO A 374 -17.56 5.86 20.19
N GLN A 375 -17.56 7.10 20.67
CA GLN A 375 -18.73 7.74 21.28
C GLN A 375 -19.82 8.03 20.24
N ALA A 376 -19.42 8.39 19.02
CA ALA A 376 -20.34 8.79 17.95
C ALA A 376 -20.79 7.65 17.02
N ARG A 377 -20.02 6.56 16.89
CA ARG A 377 -20.21 5.53 15.84
C ARG A 377 -21.64 4.97 15.73
N GLN A 378 -22.32 4.75 16.87
CA GLN A 378 -23.67 4.19 16.89
C GLN A 378 -24.71 5.21 16.44
N GLU A 379 -24.53 6.46 16.84
CA GLU A 379 -25.42 7.58 16.52
C GLU A 379 -25.26 8.01 15.07
N ILE A 380 -24.03 7.99 14.55
CA ILE A 380 -23.77 8.21 13.12
C ILE A 380 -24.54 7.21 12.27
N ARG A 381 -24.50 5.92 12.63
CA ARG A 381 -25.18 4.86 11.88
C ARG A 381 -26.70 4.94 11.96
N SER A 382 -27.25 5.27 13.13
CA SER A 382 -28.70 5.34 13.33
C SER A 382 -29.31 6.59 12.70
N ARG A 383 -28.67 7.74 12.84
CA ARG A 383 -29.09 9.03 12.25
C ARG A 383 -28.71 9.16 10.78
N ARG A 384 -27.78 8.31 10.30
CA ARG A 384 -27.13 8.42 8.98
C ARG A 384 -26.49 9.78 8.74
N SER A 385 -26.08 10.43 9.83
CA SER A 385 -25.49 11.76 9.79
C SER A 385 -24.42 11.93 10.86
N VAL A 386 -23.45 12.79 10.59
CA VAL A 386 -22.34 13.14 11.49
C VAL A 386 -22.18 14.65 11.52
N VAL A 387 -21.92 15.21 12.70
CA VAL A 387 -21.55 16.63 12.86
C VAL A 387 -20.02 16.72 12.94
N LEU A 388 -19.40 17.54 12.10
CA LEU A 388 -17.96 17.82 12.18
C LEU A 388 -17.73 19.22 12.73
N VAL A 389 -16.90 19.28 13.78
CA VAL A 389 -16.47 20.52 14.44
C VAL A 389 -14.95 20.69 14.32
N GLU A 390 -14.44 21.89 14.61
CA GLU A 390 -13.01 22.19 14.47
C GLU A 390 -12.15 21.59 15.59
N GLY A 391 -12.62 21.70 16.83
CA GLY A 391 -11.78 21.52 18.00
C GLY A 391 -12.30 20.52 19.04
N ASN A 392 -11.41 20.19 19.97
CA ASN A 392 -11.70 19.22 21.02
C ASN A 392 -12.79 19.70 22.00
N PHE A 393 -12.89 21.01 22.25
CA PHE A 393 -13.91 21.54 23.17
C PHE A 393 -15.27 21.64 22.50
N ASP A 394 -15.30 21.98 21.22
CA ASP A 394 -16.50 22.01 20.39
C ASP A 394 -17.14 20.62 20.36
N LEU A 395 -16.31 19.58 20.23
CA LEU A 395 -16.74 18.18 20.32
C LEU A 395 -17.46 17.90 21.65
N LEU A 396 -16.86 18.31 22.76
CA LEU A 396 -17.44 18.10 24.09
C LEU A 396 -18.73 18.90 24.27
N ALA A 397 -18.76 20.16 23.81
CA ALA A 397 -19.90 21.05 23.92
C ALA A 397 -21.10 20.53 23.12
N VAL A 398 -20.90 20.23 21.84
CA VAL A 398 -21.95 19.69 20.96
C VAL A 398 -22.46 18.33 21.48
N HIS A 399 -21.56 17.47 21.96
CA HIS A 399 -21.96 16.19 22.57
C HIS A 399 -22.81 16.40 23.83
N ALA A 400 -22.40 17.30 24.72
CA ALA A 400 -23.12 17.61 25.95
C ALA A 400 -24.50 18.22 25.69
N LEU A 401 -24.67 18.90 24.56
CA LEU A 401 -25.94 19.46 24.08
C LEU A 401 -26.81 18.46 23.30
N GLY A 402 -26.58 17.15 23.45
CA GLY A 402 -27.49 16.13 22.91
C GLY A 402 -27.25 15.73 21.44
N HIS A 403 -26.10 16.12 20.88
CA HIS A 403 -25.66 15.71 19.54
C HIS A 403 -24.46 14.75 19.62
N PRO A 404 -24.66 13.50 20.06
CA PRO A 404 -23.59 12.52 20.26
C PRO A 404 -22.89 12.05 18.97
N GLU A 405 -23.49 12.29 17.79
CA GLU A 405 -22.96 12.01 16.46
C GLU A 405 -21.81 12.95 16.03
N VAL A 406 -21.28 13.77 16.93
CA VAL A 406 -20.23 14.74 16.66
C VAL A 406 -18.83 14.12 16.65
N LEU A 407 -17.98 14.57 15.73
CA LEU A 407 -16.56 14.24 15.63
C LEU A 407 -15.70 15.48 15.40
N ALA A 408 -14.45 15.45 15.87
CA ALA A 408 -13.46 16.49 15.57
C ALA A 408 -12.25 15.88 14.83
N PRO A 409 -11.86 16.42 13.66
CA PRO A 409 -10.60 16.07 13.01
C PRO A 409 -9.40 16.49 13.87
N LEU A 410 -8.31 15.73 13.80
CA LEU A 410 -7.07 16.04 14.55
C LEU A 410 -6.14 17.01 13.81
N GLY A 411 -6.62 17.67 12.74
CA GLY A 411 -5.85 18.52 11.82
C GLY A 411 -6.70 19.59 11.15
N THR A 412 -6.06 20.40 10.29
CA THR A 412 -6.65 21.61 9.72
C THR A 412 -7.52 21.39 8.48
N ALA A 413 -7.30 20.32 7.71
CA ALA A 413 -8.11 19.98 6.55
C ALA A 413 -8.47 18.50 6.59
N LEU A 414 -9.69 18.17 6.19
CA LEU A 414 -10.16 16.80 6.13
C LEU A 414 -9.45 16.03 5.00
N THR A 415 -9.12 14.76 5.25
CA THR A 415 -8.50 13.89 4.24
C THR A 415 -9.53 12.99 3.53
N PRO A 416 -9.23 12.51 2.31
CA PRO A 416 -10.08 11.52 1.63
C PRO A 416 -10.29 10.23 2.45
N GLU A 417 -9.28 9.79 3.19
CA GLU A 417 -9.38 8.61 4.05
C GLU A 417 -10.31 8.87 5.25
N GLN A 418 -10.30 10.08 5.81
CA GLN A 418 -11.26 10.50 6.84
C GLN A 418 -12.69 10.49 6.29
N ALA A 419 -12.93 11.06 5.10
CA ALA A 419 -14.24 11.00 4.46
C ALA A 419 -14.70 9.55 4.18
N THR A 420 -13.77 8.68 3.77
CA THR A 420 -14.02 7.25 3.59
C THR A 420 -14.42 6.58 4.90
N VAL A 421 -13.77 6.93 6.03
CA VAL A 421 -14.16 6.42 7.35
C VAL A 421 -15.60 6.84 7.69
N LEU A 422 -15.98 8.10 7.44
CA LEU A 422 -17.35 8.58 7.70
C LEU A 422 -18.39 7.80 6.87
N ALA A 423 -18.15 7.63 5.56
CA ALA A 423 -19.02 6.84 4.70
C ALA A 423 -19.15 5.39 5.18
N ARG A 424 -18.04 4.76 5.60
CA ARG A 424 -18.03 3.38 6.13
C ARG A 424 -18.78 3.22 7.45
N LEU A 425 -18.86 4.27 8.26
CA LEU A 425 -19.68 4.28 9.48
C LEU A 425 -21.19 4.30 9.17
N GLY A 426 -21.58 4.55 7.92
CA GLY A 426 -22.97 4.66 7.50
C GLY A 426 -23.49 6.09 7.50
N ALA A 427 -22.61 7.09 7.50
CA ALA A 427 -23.03 8.47 7.27
C ALA A 427 -23.46 8.65 5.80
N GLU A 428 -24.64 9.21 5.59
CA GLU A 428 -25.10 9.72 4.28
C GLU A 428 -24.91 11.23 4.21
N THR A 429 -25.02 11.93 5.34
CA THR A 429 -24.89 13.40 5.43
C THR A 429 -23.86 13.84 6.49
N VAL A 430 -22.97 14.74 6.11
CA VAL A 430 -22.06 15.47 7.00
C VAL A 430 -22.56 16.89 7.22
N VAL A 431 -22.72 17.29 8.47
CA VAL A 431 -23.02 18.66 8.87
C VAL A 431 -21.74 19.31 9.36
N LEU A 432 -21.23 20.28 8.61
CA LEU A 432 -20.09 21.10 9.02
C LEU A 432 -20.58 22.17 9.99
N LEU A 433 -20.06 22.17 11.21
CA LEU A 433 -20.30 23.17 12.26
C LEU A 433 -18.94 23.74 12.66
N LEU A 434 -18.48 24.70 11.86
CA LEU A 434 -17.17 25.33 11.99
C LEU A 434 -17.31 26.77 12.52
N ASP A 435 -16.19 27.39 12.89
CA ASP A 435 -16.18 28.74 13.43
C ASP A 435 -16.75 29.73 12.39
N PRO A 436 -17.51 30.76 12.82
CA PRO A 436 -18.13 31.72 11.91
C PRO A 436 -17.11 32.70 11.27
N ASP A 437 -15.82 32.51 11.50
CA ASP A 437 -14.76 33.38 11.02
C ASP A 437 -14.29 33.03 9.59
N ALA A 438 -13.28 33.75 9.09
CA ALA A 438 -12.72 33.49 7.77
C ALA A 438 -11.99 32.13 7.68
N ALA A 439 -11.42 31.64 8.77
CA ALA A 439 -10.71 30.37 8.80
C ALA A 439 -11.70 29.19 8.70
N GLY A 440 -12.78 29.21 9.49
CA GLY A 440 -13.84 28.20 9.44
C GLY A 440 -14.56 28.18 8.08
N ARG A 441 -14.84 29.36 7.48
CA ARG A 441 -15.36 29.42 6.10
C ARG A 441 -14.41 28.78 5.08
N ASN A 442 -13.12 29.04 5.20
CA ASN A 442 -12.11 28.46 4.32
C ASN A 442 -11.95 26.95 4.53
N ALA A 443 -12.07 26.47 5.77
CA ALA A 443 -12.06 25.05 6.10
C ALA A 443 -13.27 24.35 5.46
N ALA A 444 -14.49 24.88 5.61
CA ALA A 444 -15.68 24.31 4.98
C ALA A 444 -15.54 24.20 3.45
N ARG A 445 -14.98 25.24 2.80
CA ARG A 445 -14.73 25.26 1.36
C ARG A 445 -13.69 24.21 0.92
N LYS A 446 -12.70 23.90 1.76
CA LYS A 446 -11.69 22.86 1.49
C LYS A 446 -12.22 21.45 1.75
N ASP A 447 -13.07 21.29 2.76
CA ASP A 447 -13.58 19.98 3.15
C ASP A 447 -14.73 19.51 2.24
N PHE A 448 -15.52 20.43 1.68
CA PHE A 448 -16.64 20.10 0.80
C PHE A 448 -16.25 19.19 -0.38
N PRO A 449 -15.22 19.49 -1.19
CA PRO A 449 -14.82 18.61 -2.29
C PRO A 449 -14.42 17.21 -1.83
N VAL A 450 -13.76 17.10 -0.67
CA VAL A 450 -13.31 15.81 -0.11
C VAL A 450 -14.50 14.95 0.31
N LEU A 451 -15.47 15.56 0.99
CA LEU A 451 -16.70 14.91 1.43
C LEU A 451 -17.63 14.56 0.27
N SER A 452 -17.84 15.50 -0.65
CA SER A 452 -18.66 15.30 -1.85
C SER A 452 -18.09 14.21 -2.74
N ALA A 453 -16.75 14.18 -2.93
CA ALA A 453 -16.10 13.11 -3.67
C ALA A 453 -16.38 11.75 -3.03
N ALA A 454 -16.39 11.64 -1.69
CA ALA A 454 -16.75 10.44 -0.94
C ALA A 454 -18.23 10.03 -1.07
N GLY A 455 -19.06 10.79 -1.79
CA GLY A 455 -20.50 10.54 -1.95
C GLY A 455 -21.34 10.98 -0.75
N LEU A 456 -20.77 11.78 0.16
CA LEU A 456 -21.47 12.30 1.33
C LEU A 456 -22.21 13.58 0.97
N GLY A 457 -23.48 13.67 1.36
CA GLY A 457 -24.21 14.94 1.34
C GLY A 457 -23.57 15.91 2.35
N VAL A 458 -23.34 17.16 1.95
CA VAL A 458 -22.69 18.15 2.83
C VAL A 458 -23.66 19.28 3.15
N ARG A 459 -23.90 19.49 4.44
CA ARG A 459 -24.65 20.63 4.99
C ARG A 459 -23.70 21.52 5.77
N TRP A 460 -24.01 22.81 5.83
CA TRP A 460 -23.18 23.78 6.54
C TRP A 460 -24.04 24.54 7.55
N ALA A 461 -23.89 24.17 8.82
CA ALA A 461 -24.52 24.85 9.94
C ALA A 461 -23.69 26.08 10.33
N ARG A 462 -24.38 27.17 10.71
CA ARG A 462 -23.72 28.39 11.21
C ARG A 462 -24.37 28.79 12.52
N LEU A 463 -23.53 29.13 13.49
CA LEU A 463 -23.97 29.81 14.69
C LEU A 463 -24.06 31.32 14.43
N PRO A 464 -24.87 32.06 15.20
CA PRO A 464 -24.89 33.51 15.16
C PRO A 464 -23.50 34.13 15.40
N GLU A 465 -23.25 35.32 14.86
CA GLU A 465 -21.96 36.01 15.03
C GLU A 465 -21.58 36.17 16.51
N GLY A 466 -20.28 35.96 16.80
CA GLY A 466 -19.74 36.04 18.15
C GLY A 466 -19.98 34.79 19.02
N ARG A 467 -20.63 33.74 18.49
CA ARG A 467 -20.77 32.45 19.19
C ARG A 467 -19.89 31.37 18.58
N ASP A 468 -19.13 30.70 19.44
CA ASP A 468 -18.23 29.58 19.12
C ASP A 468 -18.88 28.29 19.65
N PRO A 469 -18.92 27.17 18.87
CA PRO A 469 -19.41 25.88 19.35
C PRO A 469 -18.80 25.44 20.70
N GLY A 470 -17.50 25.69 20.91
CA GLY A 470 -16.77 25.37 22.13
C GLY A 470 -16.97 26.35 23.29
N ALA A 471 -17.74 27.43 23.07
CA ALA A 471 -18.22 28.34 24.10
C ALA A 471 -19.67 28.03 24.53
N LEU A 472 -20.34 27.05 23.90
CA LEU A 472 -21.78 26.77 24.10
C LEU A 472 -22.16 26.12 25.44
N LEU A 473 -21.27 26.11 26.44
CA LEU A 473 -21.50 25.58 27.77
C LEU A 473 -21.28 26.73 28.78
N PRO A 474 -22.26 27.21 29.59
CA PRO A 474 -23.60 26.66 29.88
C PRO A 474 -24.81 27.62 29.68
N GLY A 475 -25.95 27.07 29.22
CA GLY A 475 -27.28 27.45 29.76
C GLY A 475 -28.19 28.45 29.01
N ALA A 476 -28.17 28.52 27.67
CA ALA A 476 -29.28 29.07 26.84
C ALA A 476 -29.15 28.69 25.34
N GLU A 477 -28.23 27.78 25.02
CA GLU A 477 -27.66 27.67 23.67
C GLU A 477 -27.99 26.34 22.99
N HIS A 478 -28.62 25.41 23.71
CA HIS A 478 -29.14 24.16 23.15
C HIS A 478 -30.12 24.42 22.02
N GLU A 479 -31.10 25.32 22.22
CA GLU A 479 -32.07 25.67 21.17
C GLU A 479 -31.39 26.32 19.97
N VAL A 480 -30.39 27.17 20.19
CA VAL A 480 -29.63 27.83 19.11
C VAL A 480 -28.85 26.81 18.30
N LEU A 481 -28.15 25.87 18.95
CA LEU A 481 -27.42 24.81 18.27
C LEU A 481 -28.36 23.86 17.54
N ALA A 482 -29.42 23.38 18.19
CA ALA A 482 -30.39 22.49 17.60
C ALA A 482 -31.06 23.13 16.37
N GLN A 483 -31.44 24.41 16.47
CA GLN A 483 -32.00 25.16 15.36
C GLN A 483 -30.97 25.34 14.23
N ALA A 484 -29.72 25.67 14.55
CA ALA A 484 -28.65 25.80 13.55
C ALA A 484 -28.39 24.48 12.80
N LEU A 485 -28.37 23.34 13.49
CA LEU A 485 -28.18 22.02 12.89
C LEU A 485 -29.39 21.59 12.05
N ALA A 486 -30.62 21.78 12.56
CA ALA A 486 -31.84 21.43 11.85
C ALA A 486 -32.05 22.28 10.59
N SER A 487 -31.75 23.58 10.63
CA SER A 487 -31.92 24.50 9.50
C SER A 487 -30.68 24.67 8.62
N ALA A 488 -29.61 23.93 8.89
CA ALA A 488 -28.36 24.01 8.13
C ALA A 488 -28.60 23.82 6.63
N PRO A 489 -28.40 24.81 5.75
CA PRO A 489 -28.55 24.61 4.31
C PRO A 489 -27.55 23.59 3.76
N THR A 490 -27.80 23.07 2.54
CA THR A 490 -26.75 22.36 1.81
C THR A 490 -25.55 23.30 1.59
N PHE A 491 -24.34 22.74 1.53
CA PHE A 491 -23.14 23.55 1.33
C PHE A 491 -23.24 24.42 0.07
N LEU A 492 -23.72 23.86 -1.03
CA LEU A 492 -23.87 24.58 -2.30
C LEU A 492 -24.89 25.71 -2.21
N GLU A 493 -25.97 25.56 -1.45
CA GLU A 493 -26.93 26.65 -1.22
C GLU A 493 -26.32 27.80 -0.41
N ALA A 494 -25.56 27.48 0.64
CA ALA A 494 -24.84 28.49 1.39
C ALA A 494 -23.77 29.19 0.54
N ALA A 495 -22.97 28.43 -0.20
CA ALA A 495 -21.93 28.94 -1.09
C ALA A 495 -22.51 29.82 -2.21
N LEU A 496 -23.67 29.45 -2.76
CA LEU A 496 -24.37 30.25 -3.77
C LEU A 496 -24.82 31.61 -3.21
N ARG A 497 -25.42 31.62 -2.02
CA ARG A 497 -25.83 32.87 -1.36
C ARG A 497 -24.64 33.78 -1.10
N GLU A 498 -23.53 33.23 -0.60
CA GLU A 498 -22.29 34.00 -0.39
C GLU A 498 -21.74 34.55 -1.70
N ALA A 499 -21.64 33.72 -2.74
CA ALA A 499 -21.09 34.12 -4.01
C ALA A 499 -21.91 35.23 -4.70
N VAL A 500 -23.25 35.21 -4.56
CA VAL A 500 -24.13 36.28 -5.05
C VAL A 500 -23.89 37.59 -4.28
N LEU A 501 -23.75 37.52 -2.95
CA LEU A 501 -23.46 38.70 -2.12
C LEU A 501 -22.07 39.29 -2.43
N GLU A 502 -21.06 38.44 -2.57
CA GLU A 502 -19.67 38.85 -2.89
C GLU A 502 -19.52 39.41 -4.31
N ALA A 503 -20.29 38.89 -5.28
CA ALA A 503 -20.25 39.38 -6.67
C ALA A 503 -20.76 40.82 -6.82
N GLY A 504 -21.77 41.20 -6.03
CA GLY A 504 -22.51 42.44 -6.19
C GLY A 504 -23.07 42.59 -7.61
N GLU A 505 -23.08 43.83 -8.11
CA GLU A 505 -23.57 44.14 -9.47
C GLU A 505 -22.47 44.12 -10.55
N SER A 506 -21.20 43.94 -10.16
CA SER A 506 -20.07 44.05 -11.08
C SER A 506 -19.93 42.83 -12.01
N PRO A 507 -19.63 43.01 -13.31
CA PRO A 507 -19.31 41.92 -14.22
C PRO A 507 -18.13 41.06 -13.73
N GLU A 508 -17.08 41.69 -13.20
CA GLU A 508 -15.88 41.03 -12.68
C GLU A 508 -16.21 40.16 -11.46
N GLY A 509 -17.02 40.68 -10.54
CA GLY A 509 -17.49 39.95 -9.36
C GLY A 509 -18.34 38.74 -9.74
N ARG A 510 -19.27 38.89 -10.69
CA ARG A 510 -20.08 37.76 -11.22
C ARG A 510 -19.21 36.68 -11.85
N ALA A 511 -18.17 37.07 -12.61
CA ALA A 511 -17.24 36.12 -13.20
C ALA A 511 -16.39 35.39 -12.13
N ALA A 512 -15.97 36.09 -11.08
CA ALA A 512 -15.24 35.47 -9.97
C ALA A 512 -16.11 34.49 -9.18
N ALA A 513 -17.36 34.88 -8.88
CA ALA A 513 -18.36 34.03 -8.23
C ALA A 513 -18.68 32.77 -9.04
N ALA A 514 -18.82 32.91 -10.37
CA ALA A 514 -19.04 31.77 -11.27
C ALA A 514 -17.90 30.76 -11.19
N ARG A 515 -16.63 31.22 -11.24
CA ARG A 515 -15.44 30.35 -11.10
C ARG A 515 -15.39 29.65 -9.74
N ALA A 516 -15.69 30.38 -8.66
CA ALA A 516 -15.70 29.82 -7.32
C ALA A 516 -16.75 28.71 -7.18
N LEU A 517 -17.99 28.96 -7.60
CA LEU A 517 -19.07 27.96 -7.57
C LEU A 517 -18.80 26.78 -8.50
N ALA A 518 -18.24 27.03 -9.68
CA ALA A 518 -17.87 25.97 -10.62
C ALA A 518 -16.91 24.95 -9.99
N SER A 519 -15.96 25.41 -9.15
CA SER A 519 -15.04 24.51 -8.43
C SER A 519 -15.75 23.53 -7.48
N PHE A 520 -16.81 23.99 -6.81
CA PHE A 520 -17.61 23.14 -5.93
C PHE A 520 -18.56 22.23 -6.72
N ILE A 521 -19.27 22.78 -7.72
CA ILE A 521 -20.18 22.01 -8.57
C ILE A 521 -19.43 20.87 -9.28
N ALA A 522 -18.21 21.12 -9.75
CA ALA A 522 -17.38 20.10 -10.40
C ALA A 522 -17.01 18.92 -9.48
N ALA A 523 -17.02 19.10 -8.16
CA ALA A 523 -16.75 18.05 -7.17
C ALA A 523 -17.96 17.12 -6.92
N LEU A 524 -19.15 17.44 -7.43
CA LEU A 524 -20.32 16.58 -7.30
C LEU A 524 -20.14 15.28 -8.10
N PRO A 525 -20.34 14.11 -7.51
CA PRO A 525 -20.14 12.84 -8.20
C PRO A 525 -21.25 12.56 -9.24
N ASP A 526 -22.48 13.01 -8.97
CA ASP A 526 -23.66 12.80 -9.82
C ASP A 526 -23.76 13.86 -10.93
N ALA A 527 -24.00 13.41 -12.16
CA ALA A 527 -24.02 14.30 -13.33
C ALA A 527 -25.32 15.11 -13.45
N ALA A 528 -26.46 14.54 -13.03
CA ALA A 528 -27.75 15.21 -13.10
C ALA A 528 -27.84 16.30 -12.02
N GLU A 529 -27.39 16.01 -10.81
CA GLU A 529 -27.24 16.99 -9.73
C GLU A 529 -26.30 18.11 -10.16
N ARG A 530 -25.17 17.77 -10.80
CA ARG A 530 -24.24 18.78 -11.32
C ARG A 530 -24.89 19.71 -12.34
N ASP A 531 -25.65 19.19 -13.30
CA ASP A 531 -26.37 20.02 -14.29
C ASP A 531 -27.43 20.91 -13.61
N ALA A 532 -28.20 20.36 -12.67
CA ALA A 532 -29.20 21.11 -11.92
C ALA A 532 -28.57 22.26 -11.11
N GLN A 533 -27.46 21.99 -10.42
CA GLN A 533 -26.73 23.01 -9.66
C GLN A 533 -26.07 24.04 -10.57
N THR A 534 -25.56 23.63 -11.73
CA THR A 534 -25.05 24.53 -12.77
C THR A 534 -26.14 25.49 -13.25
N PHE A 535 -27.34 24.98 -13.51
CA PHE A 535 -28.49 25.80 -13.89
C PHE A 535 -28.88 26.80 -12.79
N ARG A 536 -28.98 26.34 -11.52
CA ARG A 536 -29.28 27.21 -10.36
C ARG A 536 -28.25 28.32 -10.20
N ALA A 537 -26.96 28.00 -10.32
CA ALA A 537 -25.87 28.97 -10.19
C ALA A 537 -25.91 30.02 -11.31
N ALA A 538 -26.13 29.61 -12.56
CA ALA A 538 -26.21 30.54 -13.68
C ALA A 538 -27.37 31.53 -13.52
N ALA A 539 -28.54 31.03 -13.13
CA ALA A 539 -29.73 31.84 -12.90
C ALA A 539 -29.52 32.85 -11.76
N ALA A 540 -28.96 32.42 -10.63
CA ALA A 540 -28.73 33.28 -9.47
C ALA A 540 -27.67 34.36 -9.72
N LEU A 541 -26.63 34.08 -10.52
CA LEU A 541 -25.61 35.07 -10.90
C LEU A 541 -26.04 35.96 -12.07
N GLY A 542 -27.17 35.67 -12.72
CA GLY A 542 -27.62 36.40 -13.92
C GLY A 542 -26.67 36.25 -15.10
N ILE A 543 -26.03 35.09 -15.25
CA ILE A 543 -25.12 34.77 -16.37
C ILE A 543 -25.74 33.71 -17.27
N ALA A 544 -25.32 33.69 -18.55
CA ALA A 544 -25.83 32.72 -19.49
C ALA A 544 -25.45 31.28 -19.09
N ARG A 545 -26.40 30.32 -19.17
CA ARG A 545 -26.21 28.93 -18.75
C ARG A 545 -24.99 28.27 -19.39
N HIS A 546 -24.75 28.51 -20.68
CA HIS A 546 -23.62 27.93 -21.41
C HIS A 546 -22.26 28.45 -20.90
N VAL A 547 -22.21 29.67 -20.36
CA VAL A 547 -21.01 30.23 -19.72
C VAL A 547 -20.73 29.49 -18.42
N MET A 548 -21.75 29.32 -17.57
CA MET A 548 -21.59 28.57 -16.31
C MET A 548 -21.18 27.11 -16.57
N HIS A 549 -21.78 26.46 -17.57
CA HIS A 549 -21.38 25.11 -18.01
C HIS A 549 -19.90 25.04 -18.38
N ARG A 550 -19.39 26.03 -19.13
CA ARG A 550 -17.97 26.09 -19.51
C ARG A 550 -17.05 26.25 -18.30
N GLU A 551 -17.44 27.04 -17.31
CA GLU A 551 -16.67 27.17 -16.06
C GLU A 551 -16.63 25.84 -15.28
N VAL A 552 -17.76 25.14 -15.18
CA VAL A 552 -17.84 23.82 -14.54
C VAL A 552 -17.00 22.79 -15.29
N GLU A 553 -17.07 22.73 -16.61
CA GLU A 553 -16.22 21.85 -17.42
C GLU A 553 -14.73 22.15 -17.24
N THR A 554 -14.36 23.43 -17.14
CA THR A 554 -12.99 23.86 -16.90
C THR A 554 -12.51 23.41 -15.53
N ALA A 555 -13.33 23.60 -14.48
CA ALA A 555 -13.06 23.11 -13.14
C ALA A 555 -12.98 21.57 -13.06
N MET A 556 -13.80 20.84 -13.83
CA MET A 556 -13.70 19.38 -13.90
C MET A 556 -12.37 18.92 -14.50
N ARG A 557 -11.82 19.66 -15.48
CA ARG A 557 -10.53 19.34 -16.10
C ARG A 557 -9.37 19.56 -15.13
N THR A 558 -9.47 20.56 -14.24
CA THR A 558 -8.45 20.80 -13.20
C THR A 558 -8.56 19.82 -12.03
N LEU A 559 -9.77 19.33 -11.71
CA LEU A 559 -10.00 18.30 -10.69
C LEU A 559 -9.64 16.89 -11.16
N ARG A 560 -9.72 16.60 -12.46
CA ARG A 560 -9.17 15.36 -13.01
C ARG A 560 -7.66 15.40 -12.81
N PRO A 561 -7.07 14.45 -12.08
CA PRO A 561 -5.63 14.34 -12.04
C PRO A 561 -5.15 14.16 -13.47
N THR A 562 -4.34 15.10 -13.98
CA THR A 562 -3.29 14.67 -14.91
C THR A 562 -2.56 13.56 -14.18
N ALA A 563 -2.55 12.35 -14.75
CA ALA A 563 -1.73 11.26 -14.24
C ALA A 563 -0.29 11.79 -14.05
N GLY A 564 0.05 12.09 -12.80
CA GLY A 564 1.17 12.91 -12.40
C GLY A 564 1.34 12.78 -10.89
N ASP A 565 2.43 12.13 -10.52
CA ASP A 565 2.86 11.75 -9.17
C ASP A 565 2.56 12.78 -8.06
N PRO A 566 2.16 12.30 -6.86
CA PRO A 566 2.47 12.97 -5.62
C PRO A 566 3.50 12.16 -4.80
N ALA A 567 4.61 12.85 -4.50
CA ALA A 567 5.56 12.48 -3.47
C ALA A 567 4.91 12.51 -2.07
N GLY A 568 5.14 11.48 -1.26
CA GLY A 568 4.75 11.46 0.16
C GLY A 568 4.45 10.06 0.72
N THR A 569 5.49 9.26 0.92
CA THR A 569 5.60 8.06 1.78
C THR A 569 4.29 7.43 2.32
N ALA A 570 3.65 6.61 1.48
CA ALA A 570 2.76 5.51 1.84
C ALA A 570 3.48 4.18 1.50
N PRO A 571 3.12 3.03 2.12
CA PRO A 571 3.87 1.78 1.95
C PRO A 571 3.96 1.44 0.46
N GLN A 572 5.17 1.15 -0.02
CA GLN A 572 5.43 0.90 -1.44
C GLN A 572 4.39 -0.08 -2.00
N PRO A 573 3.56 0.32 -2.99
CA PRO A 573 2.87 -0.66 -3.80
C PRO A 573 3.96 -1.53 -4.42
N ALA A 574 3.81 -2.86 -4.29
CA ALA A 574 4.66 -3.79 -5.01
C ALA A 574 4.64 -3.36 -6.49
N ALA A 575 5.81 -3.16 -7.10
CA ALA A 575 5.95 -2.68 -8.46
C ALA A 575 4.94 -3.41 -9.36
N GLU A 576 4.08 -2.66 -10.04
CA GLU A 576 3.14 -3.22 -11.01
C GLU A 576 3.93 -4.05 -12.00
N VAL A 577 3.67 -5.36 -12.00
CA VAL A 577 4.32 -6.28 -12.92
C VAL A 577 3.67 -6.07 -14.27
N GLU A 578 4.38 -5.40 -15.17
CA GLU A 578 3.97 -5.29 -16.56
C GLU A 578 4.17 -6.65 -17.25
N VAL A 579 3.07 -7.25 -17.73
CA VAL A 579 3.09 -8.52 -18.46
C VAL A 579 2.53 -8.29 -19.86
N PRO A 580 3.29 -8.61 -20.94
CA PRO A 580 2.77 -8.54 -22.29
C PRO A 580 1.49 -9.35 -22.45
N GLU A 581 0.51 -8.80 -23.16
CA GLU A 581 -0.83 -9.39 -23.31
C GLU A 581 -0.78 -10.86 -23.78
N ALA A 582 0.05 -11.18 -24.78
CA ALA A 582 0.20 -12.54 -25.27
C ALA A 582 0.72 -13.52 -24.21
N GLU A 583 1.64 -13.10 -23.35
CA GLU A 583 2.16 -13.92 -22.24
C GLU A 583 1.10 -14.11 -21.14
N ALA A 584 0.33 -13.06 -20.85
CA ALA A 584 -0.78 -13.13 -19.91
C ALA A 584 -1.90 -14.08 -20.39
N LEU A 585 -2.21 -14.08 -21.69
CA LEU A 585 -3.21 -14.95 -22.29
C LEU A 585 -2.79 -16.43 -22.27
N VAL A 586 -1.50 -16.74 -22.45
CA VAL A 586 -0.98 -18.11 -22.28
C VAL A 586 -1.18 -18.57 -20.83
N VAL A 587 -0.77 -17.77 -19.85
CA VAL A 587 -0.93 -18.11 -18.43
C VAL A 587 -2.40 -18.27 -18.06
N GLN A 588 -3.27 -17.37 -18.50
CA GLN A 588 -4.71 -17.45 -18.25
C GLN A 588 -5.29 -18.74 -18.84
N ALA A 589 -4.97 -19.08 -20.08
CA ALA A 589 -5.49 -20.29 -20.72
C ALA A 589 -5.04 -21.58 -20.02
N VAL A 590 -3.79 -21.64 -19.56
CA VAL A 590 -3.30 -22.77 -18.77
C VAL A 590 -3.98 -22.85 -17.39
N LEU A 591 -4.27 -21.72 -16.74
CA LEU A 591 -5.04 -21.70 -15.49
C LEU A 591 -6.52 -22.10 -15.68
N SER A 592 -7.10 -21.80 -16.84
CA SER A 592 -8.46 -22.20 -17.21
C SER A 592 -8.54 -23.70 -17.59
N ASN A 593 -7.49 -24.24 -18.21
CA ASN A 593 -7.39 -25.63 -18.65
C ASN A 593 -5.99 -26.20 -18.32
N PRO A 594 -5.77 -26.65 -17.07
CA PRO A 594 -4.47 -27.09 -16.55
C PRO A 594 -3.71 -28.14 -17.40
N PRO A 595 -4.36 -29.10 -18.07
CA PRO A 595 -3.69 -30.00 -19.02
C PRO A 595 -2.83 -29.30 -20.09
N LEU A 596 -3.15 -28.06 -20.49
CA LEU A 596 -2.36 -27.28 -21.46
C LEU A 596 -0.94 -26.96 -20.96
N ALA A 597 -0.70 -27.01 -19.65
CA ALA A 597 0.64 -26.83 -19.08
C ALA A 597 1.63 -27.87 -19.62
N ARG A 598 1.19 -29.10 -19.92
CA ARG A 598 2.05 -30.14 -20.52
C ARG A 598 2.52 -29.73 -21.91
N THR A 599 1.63 -29.13 -22.70
CA THR A 599 1.95 -28.62 -24.04
C THR A 599 2.88 -27.41 -23.96
N ALA A 600 2.64 -26.49 -23.03
CA ALA A 600 3.50 -25.33 -22.80
C ALA A 600 4.94 -25.75 -22.44
N ALA A 601 5.08 -26.69 -21.52
CA ALA A 601 6.37 -27.24 -21.09
C ALA A 601 7.09 -28.00 -22.21
N ALA A 602 6.37 -28.81 -23.00
CA ALA A 602 6.94 -29.54 -24.13
C ALA A 602 7.51 -28.59 -25.20
N ASP A 603 6.81 -27.49 -25.46
CA ASP A 603 7.20 -26.46 -26.44
C ASP A 603 8.14 -25.39 -25.87
N ARG A 604 8.52 -25.48 -24.58
CA ARG A 604 9.37 -24.53 -23.85
C ARG A 604 8.89 -23.08 -23.99
N VAL A 605 7.58 -22.86 -23.89
CA VAL A 605 6.93 -21.56 -24.10
C VAL A 605 7.40 -20.50 -23.09
N GLU A 606 7.68 -20.91 -21.86
CA GLU A 606 8.18 -20.08 -20.76
C GLU A 606 9.52 -19.40 -21.08
N GLU A 607 10.32 -19.98 -21.98
CA GLU A 607 11.60 -19.41 -22.42
C GLU A 607 11.43 -18.27 -23.42
N LEU A 608 10.27 -18.21 -24.08
CA LEU A 608 9.95 -17.16 -25.05
C LEU A 608 9.41 -15.90 -24.38
N PHE A 609 8.99 -16.00 -23.12
CA PHE A 609 8.45 -14.88 -22.35
C PHE A 609 9.52 -13.83 -22.12
N VAL A 610 9.12 -12.58 -21.97
CA VAL A 610 9.96 -11.48 -21.49
C VAL A 610 9.67 -11.24 -20.01
N SER A 611 8.41 -11.37 -19.58
CA SER A 611 8.00 -11.15 -18.20
C SER A 611 8.45 -12.29 -17.29
N GLU A 612 9.25 -11.94 -16.29
CA GLU A 612 9.69 -12.86 -15.24
C GLU A 612 8.53 -13.37 -14.38
N ALA A 613 7.52 -12.53 -14.13
CA ALA A 613 6.36 -12.93 -13.35
C ALA A 613 5.50 -13.96 -14.09
N ALA A 614 5.17 -13.70 -15.35
CA ALA A 614 4.40 -14.63 -16.16
C ALA A 614 5.13 -15.97 -16.33
N ARG A 615 6.47 -15.92 -16.51
CA ARG A 615 7.32 -17.11 -16.61
C ARG A 615 7.26 -17.94 -15.33
N ARG A 616 7.42 -17.30 -14.16
CA ARG A 616 7.37 -17.99 -12.86
C ARG A 616 6.03 -18.62 -12.56
N VAL A 617 4.94 -17.93 -12.91
CA VAL A 617 3.58 -18.47 -12.73
C VAL A 617 3.39 -19.67 -13.64
N LEU A 618 3.76 -19.59 -14.92
CA LEU A 618 3.65 -20.70 -15.86
C LEU A 618 4.47 -21.92 -15.39
N GLN A 619 5.74 -21.73 -15.04
CA GLN A 619 6.62 -22.78 -14.53
C GLN A 619 6.07 -23.45 -13.26
N ARG A 620 5.44 -22.67 -12.38
CA ARG A 620 4.84 -23.24 -11.17
C ARG A 620 3.61 -24.08 -11.49
N VAL A 621 2.79 -23.63 -12.43
CA VAL A 621 1.63 -24.39 -12.90
C VAL A 621 2.07 -25.67 -13.61
N GLU A 622 3.10 -25.62 -14.45
CA GLU A 622 3.70 -26.79 -15.10
C GLU A 622 4.20 -27.80 -14.08
N ALA A 623 4.94 -27.35 -13.05
CA ALA A 623 5.42 -28.21 -11.98
C ALA A 623 4.26 -28.90 -11.25
N LEU A 624 3.21 -28.15 -10.86
CA LEU A 624 2.03 -28.71 -10.19
C LEU A 624 1.32 -29.77 -11.05
N VAL A 625 1.21 -29.55 -12.37
CA VAL A 625 0.56 -30.48 -13.30
C VAL A 625 1.42 -31.73 -13.57
N LEU A 626 2.76 -31.59 -13.60
CA LEU A 626 3.70 -32.68 -13.85
C LEU A 626 3.96 -33.55 -12.60
N GLU A 627 3.90 -32.97 -11.39
CA GLU A 627 4.16 -33.65 -10.11
C GLU A 627 2.99 -34.53 -9.60
N GLY A 628 1.85 -34.58 -10.29
CA GLY A 628 0.84 -35.62 -10.08
C GLY A 628 -0.54 -35.19 -9.56
N SER A 629 -0.89 -33.90 -9.52
CA SER A 629 -2.30 -33.46 -9.32
C SER A 629 -3.05 -33.28 -10.64
N GLY A 630 -2.73 -34.11 -11.63
CA GLY A 630 -3.25 -34.04 -12.99
C GLY A 630 -4.64 -34.64 -13.09
N GLU A 631 -5.66 -33.85 -12.74
CA GLU A 631 -7.05 -33.85 -13.29
C GLU A 631 -7.99 -32.97 -12.44
N ALA A 632 -7.68 -32.75 -11.16
CA ALA A 632 -8.58 -32.10 -10.18
C ALA A 632 -8.50 -30.55 -10.08
N GLY A 633 -7.78 -29.88 -10.99
CA GLY A 633 -7.64 -28.42 -10.98
C GLY A 633 -6.51 -27.91 -10.08
N ILE A 634 -6.08 -26.67 -10.35
CA ILE A 634 -5.01 -25.99 -9.59
C ILE A 634 -5.67 -25.27 -8.42
N VAL A 635 -5.32 -25.66 -7.19
CA VAL A 635 -5.70 -24.91 -5.99
C VAL A 635 -5.00 -23.55 -6.02
N ALA A 636 -5.78 -22.47 -5.99
CA ALA A 636 -5.26 -21.11 -6.18
C ALA A 636 -4.26 -20.73 -5.08
N GLU A 637 -4.52 -21.17 -3.86
CA GLU A 637 -3.70 -20.94 -2.67
C GLU A 637 -2.32 -21.59 -2.81
N ASP A 638 -2.25 -22.86 -3.23
CA ASP A 638 -0.99 -23.59 -3.38
C ASP A 638 -0.09 -22.97 -4.46
N LEU A 639 -0.70 -22.43 -5.52
CA LEU A 639 -0.01 -21.66 -6.55
C LEU A 639 0.51 -20.33 -5.97
N LEU A 640 -0.33 -19.56 -5.27
CA LEU A 640 0.02 -18.24 -4.76
C LEU A 640 1.05 -18.27 -3.61
N ASP A 641 1.00 -19.28 -2.75
CA ASP A 641 1.91 -19.47 -1.61
C ASP A 641 3.32 -19.82 -2.08
N ALA A 642 3.44 -20.53 -3.20
CA ALA A 642 4.72 -20.87 -3.81
C ALA A 642 5.41 -19.68 -4.49
N LEU A 643 4.68 -18.60 -4.82
CA LEU A 643 5.23 -17.40 -5.45
C LEU A 643 5.79 -16.47 -4.38
N ALA A 644 7.12 -16.33 -4.30
CA ALA A 644 7.77 -15.52 -3.26
C ALA A 644 7.62 -14.00 -3.46
N ASP A 645 7.47 -13.54 -4.71
CA ASP A 645 7.45 -12.12 -5.06
C ASP A 645 6.03 -11.52 -4.92
N PRO A 646 5.84 -10.45 -4.12
CA PRO A 646 4.51 -9.86 -3.90
C PRO A 646 3.84 -9.32 -5.16
N GLY A 647 4.60 -8.74 -6.09
CA GLY A 647 4.06 -8.23 -7.37
C GLY A 647 3.59 -9.36 -8.27
N THR A 648 4.38 -10.41 -8.38
CA THR A 648 4.05 -11.65 -9.12
C THR A 648 2.81 -12.32 -8.53
N ARG A 649 2.70 -12.38 -7.20
CA ARG A 649 1.53 -12.94 -6.51
C ARG A 649 0.26 -12.13 -6.77
N ALA A 650 0.35 -10.80 -6.72
CA ALA A 650 -0.77 -9.92 -7.04
C ALA A 650 -1.24 -10.10 -8.49
N TRP A 651 -0.30 -10.12 -9.45
CA TRP A 651 -0.61 -10.36 -10.85
C TRP A 651 -1.23 -11.73 -11.10
N ALA A 652 -0.66 -12.79 -10.52
CA ALA A 652 -1.16 -14.16 -10.63
C ALA A 652 -2.61 -14.27 -10.13
N ARG A 653 -2.95 -13.59 -9.03
CA ARG A 653 -4.32 -13.56 -8.50
C ARG A 653 -5.33 -12.97 -9.50
N GLY A 654 -4.96 -11.87 -10.15
CA GLY A 654 -5.78 -11.29 -11.23
C GLY A 654 -5.92 -12.24 -12.43
N ALA A 655 -4.86 -12.96 -12.80
CA ALA A 655 -4.89 -13.94 -13.89
C ALA A 655 -5.79 -15.15 -13.56
N ILE A 656 -5.71 -15.65 -12.32
CA ILE A 656 -6.61 -16.68 -11.78
C ILE A 656 -8.05 -16.21 -11.97
N LEU A 657 -8.46 -15.06 -11.44
CA LEU A 657 -9.86 -14.64 -11.54
C LEU A 657 -10.38 -14.51 -12.98
N ARG A 658 -9.57 -13.97 -13.90
CA ARG A 658 -9.93 -13.91 -15.33
C ARG A 658 -10.06 -15.30 -15.97
N ALA A 659 -9.31 -16.29 -15.50
CA ALA A 659 -9.41 -17.67 -15.94
C ALA A 659 -10.68 -18.38 -15.42
N ALA A 660 -11.27 -17.92 -14.31
CA ALA A 660 -12.43 -18.58 -13.69
C ALA A 660 -13.71 -18.49 -14.55
N ASP A 661 -13.83 -17.45 -15.37
CA ASP A 661 -15.00 -17.16 -16.20
C ASP A 661 -14.91 -17.77 -17.62
N GLU A 662 -13.88 -18.57 -17.91
CA GLU A 662 -13.61 -19.12 -19.25
C GLU A 662 -13.91 -20.65 -19.34
N SER A 663 -14.40 -21.13 -20.49
CA SER A 663 -14.60 -22.57 -20.72
C SER A 663 -13.31 -23.27 -21.18
N PRO A 664 -13.10 -24.57 -20.87
CA PRO A 664 -11.90 -25.31 -21.27
C PRO A 664 -11.63 -25.34 -22.79
N GLU A 665 -12.69 -25.40 -23.62
CA GLU A 665 -12.61 -25.39 -25.08
C GLU A 665 -12.13 -24.02 -25.60
N SER A 666 -12.71 -22.94 -25.06
CA SER A 666 -12.30 -21.58 -25.41
C SER A 666 -10.86 -21.27 -24.96
N ALA A 667 -10.43 -21.86 -23.84
CA ALA A 667 -9.07 -21.76 -23.33
C ALA A 667 -8.05 -22.44 -24.26
N ALA A 668 -8.38 -23.61 -24.82
CA ALA A 668 -7.49 -24.31 -25.75
C ALA A 668 -7.25 -23.54 -27.06
N GLU A 669 -8.30 -22.94 -27.63
CA GLU A 669 -8.16 -22.11 -28.83
C GLU A 669 -7.34 -20.84 -28.56
N ARG A 670 -7.60 -20.17 -27.42
CA ARG A 670 -6.87 -18.98 -26.99
C ARG A 670 -5.40 -19.30 -26.73
N PHE A 671 -5.10 -20.44 -26.10
CA PHE A 671 -3.74 -20.91 -25.86
C PHE A 671 -2.96 -21.02 -27.16
N ALA A 672 -3.49 -21.70 -28.17
CA ALA A 672 -2.82 -21.87 -29.46
C ALA A 672 -2.49 -20.52 -30.13
N ARG A 673 -3.45 -19.59 -30.15
CA ARG A 673 -3.25 -18.24 -30.71
C ARG A 673 -2.24 -17.42 -29.91
N ALA A 674 -2.30 -17.48 -28.58
CA ALA A 674 -1.41 -16.73 -27.70
C ALA A 674 0.04 -17.23 -27.78
N VAL A 675 0.26 -18.55 -27.83
CA VAL A 675 1.59 -19.15 -28.04
C VAL A 675 2.20 -18.69 -29.37
N GLU A 676 1.41 -18.66 -30.45
CA GLU A 676 1.90 -18.18 -31.74
C GLU A 676 2.26 -16.68 -31.71
N ALA A 677 1.46 -15.86 -31.02
CA ALA A 677 1.77 -14.45 -30.82
C ALA A 677 3.07 -14.24 -30.01
N VAL A 678 3.29 -15.03 -28.96
CA VAL A 678 4.54 -15.03 -28.17
C VAL A 678 5.74 -15.43 -29.06
N ARG A 679 5.61 -16.48 -29.89
CA ARG A 679 6.65 -16.90 -30.85
C ARG A 679 6.99 -15.79 -31.85
N LEU A 680 5.98 -15.17 -32.46
CA LEU A 680 6.19 -14.09 -33.41
C LEU A 680 6.85 -12.86 -32.76
N ALA A 681 6.48 -12.54 -31.52
CA ALA A 681 7.09 -11.45 -30.76
C ALA A 681 8.56 -11.74 -30.44
N ALA A 682 8.88 -12.98 -30.03
CA ALA A 682 10.26 -13.41 -29.78
C ALA A 682 11.11 -13.32 -31.06
N GLU A 683 10.59 -13.74 -32.21
CA GLU A 683 11.30 -13.65 -33.49
C GLU A 683 11.53 -12.20 -33.94
N LYS A 684 10.53 -11.33 -33.78
CA LYS A 684 10.67 -9.89 -34.03
C LYS A 684 11.77 -9.27 -33.16
N ARG A 685 11.82 -9.61 -31.87
CA ARG A 685 12.88 -9.13 -30.96
C ARG A 685 14.26 -9.62 -31.39
N ARG A 686 14.38 -10.90 -31.77
CA ARG A 686 15.64 -11.49 -32.25
C ARG A 686 16.17 -10.81 -33.51
N THR A 687 15.28 -10.41 -34.42
CA THR A 687 15.64 -9.84 -35.72
C THR A 687 15.65 -8.31 -35.77
N ALA A 688 15.16 -7.63 -34.73
CA ALA A 688 15.12 -6.17 -34.63
C ALA A 688 16.51 -5.49 -34.71
N PRO A 689 17.58 -5.99 -34.06
CA PRO A 689 18.92 -5.40 -34.17
C PRO A 689 19.43 -5.40 -35.62
N LEU A 690 19.14 -6.45 -36.39
CA LEU A 690 19.50 -6.53 -37.81
C LEU A 690 18.76 -5.46 -38.61
N GLY A 691 17.46 -5.24 -38.35
CA GLY A 691 16.68 -4.19 -39.01
C GLY A 691 17.23 -2.78 -38.74
N THR A 692 17.72 -2.50 -37.54
CA THR A 692 18.32 -1.22 -37.20
C THR A 692 19.68 -1.03 -37.89
N ARG A 693 20.51 -2.07 -37.95
CA ARG A 693 21.79 -2.04 -38.65
C ARG A 693 21.64 -1.89 -40.17
N ILE A 694 20.58 -2.47 -40.75
CA ILE A 694 20.23 -2.28 -42.18
C ILE A 694 19.97 -0.80 -42.46
N ARG A 695 19.08 -0.17 -41.67
CA ARG A 695 18.76 1.26 -41.83
C ARG A 695 19.97 2.17 -41.65
N GLN A 696 20.88 1.82 -40.72
CA GLN A 696 22.12 2.57 -40.52
C GLN A 696 23.08 2.43 -41.71
N ALA A 697 23.22 1.23 -42.28
CA ALA A 697 24.02 0.99 -43.48
C ALA A 697 23.45 1.70 -44.72
N GLU A 698 22.12 1.71 -44.87
CA GLU A 698 21.42 2.47 -45.92
C GLU A 698 21.66 3.99 -45.76
N ALA A 699 21.56 4.51 -44.53
CA ALA A 699 21.77 5.93 -44.26
C ALA A 699 23.24 6.39 -44.46
N SER A 700 24.21 5.49 -44.28
CA SER A 700 25.63 5.77 -44.54
C SER A 700 26.07 5.52 -45.98
N GLY A 701 25.16 5.11 -46.87
CA GLY A 701 25.46 4.81 -48.28
C GLY A 701 26.21 3.49 -48.53
N ASP A 702 26.37 2.65 -47.50
CA ASP A 702 27.07 1.35 -47.60
C ASP A 702 26.10 0.27 -48.09
N SER A 703 25.91 0.24 -49.41
CA SER A 703 24.94 -0.64 -50.08
C SER A 703 25.30 -2.12 -49.93
N ASP A 704 26.59 -2.47 -49.91
CA ASP A 704 27.05 -3.85 -49.76
C ASP A 704 26.77 -4.40 -48.36
N LEU A 705 26.97 -3.58 -47.33
CA LEU A 705 26.64 -3.95 -45.95
C LEU A 705 25.13 -4.11 -45.76
N ALA A 706 24.30 -3.24 -46.36
CA ALA A 706 22.84 -3.34 -46.28
C ALA A 706 22.32 -4.66 -46.89
N VAL A 707 22.83 -5.07 -48.06
CA VAL A 707 22.46 -6.33 -48.72
C VAL A 707 22.84 -7.54 -47.88
N ARG A 708 24.09 -7.61 -47.36
CA ARG A 708 24.53 -8.71 -46.50
C ARG A 708 23.68 -8.82 -45.23
N LEU A 709 23.33 -7.69 -44.61
CA LEU A 709 22.48 -7.68 -43.42
C LEU A 709 21.03 -8.08 -43.71
N LEU A 710 20.50 -7.77 -44.90
CA LEU A 710 19.18 -8.22 -45.36
C LEU A 710 19.14 -9.74 -45.58
N GLU A 711 20.18 -10.32 -46.18
CA GLU A 711 20.29 -11.78 -46.32
C GLU A 711 20.41 -12.48 -44.98
N HIS A 712 21.24 -11.95 -44.07
CA HIS A 712 21.36 -12.48 -42.72
C HIS A 712 20.02 -12.42 -41.96
N LYS A 713 19.26 -11.33 -42.11
CA LYS A 713 17.91 -11.22 -41.53
C LYS A 713 16.94 -12.24 -42.13
N ARG A 714 16.99 -12.50 -43.45
CA ARG A 714 16.16 -13.51 -44.12
C ARG A 714 16.48 -14.92 -43.65
N GLN A 715 17.76 -15.25 -43.48
CA GLN A 715 18.20 -16.55 -42.96
C GLN A 715 17.78 -16.74 -41.50
N ALA A 716 17.93 -15.70 -40.66
CA ALA A 716 17.50 -15.73 -39.27
C ALA A 716 15.99 -15.97 -39.10
N VAL A 717 15.15 -15.38 -39.96
CA VAL A 717 13.69 -15.63 -39.95
C VAL A 717 13.36 -17.05 -40.41
N LYS A 718 14.05 -17.59 -41.42
CA LYS A 718 13.86 -18.98 -41.88
C LYS A 718 14.26 -20.01 -40.81
N ALA A 719 15.32 -19.75 -40.05
CA ALA A 719 15.76 -20.62 -38.96
C ALA A 719 14.82 -20.60 -37.75
N GLY A 720 13.95 -19.58 -37.62
CA GLY A 720 12.98 -19.44 -36.53
C GLY A 720 11.70 -20.26 -36.66
N GLY A 721 11.50 -21.02 -37.74
CA GLY A 721 10.45 -22.04 -37.84
C GLY A 721 9.00 -21.53 -37.94
N VAL A 722 8.75 -20.22 -38.15
CA VAL A 722 7.38 -19.69 -38.28
C VAL A 722 6.76 -20.11 -39.62
N LYS A 723 5.92 -21.15 -39.61
CA LYS A 723 5.12 -21.55 -40.79
C LYS A 723 4.02 -20.52 -41.03
N LYS A 724 4.00 -19.91 -42.21
CA LYS A 724 2.95 -18.99 -42.65
C LYS A 724 1.65 -19.76 -42.89
N ILE A 725 0.69 -19.72 -41.97
CA ILE A 725 -0.66 -20.27 -42.19
C ILE A 725 -1.50 -19.19 -42.87
N ILE A 726 -1.86 -19.43 -44.13
CA ILE A 726 -2.86 -18.65 -44.87
C ILE A 726 -4.22 -19.20 -44.43
N TYR A 727 -4.96 -18.46 -43.60
CA TYR A 727 -6.37 -18.76 -43.38
C TYR A 727 -7.16 -18.27 -44.60
N GLY A 728 -7.90 -19.20 -45.23
CA GLY A 728 -8.71 -18.97 -46.40
C GLY A 728 -9.83 -17.94 -46.17
N GLY A 729 -9.88 -16.96 -47.05
CA GLY A 729 -10.95 -15.98 -47.16
C GLY A 729 -10.95 -15.43 -48.59
N SER A 730 -11.80 -16.02 -49.43
CA SER A 730 -12.27 -15.55 -50.76
C SER A 730 -11.26 -14.81 -51.66
N GLU A 731 -10.77 -15.52 -52.68
CA GLU A 731 -10.07 -14.92 -53.84
C GLU A 731 -10.91 -13.82 -54.51
N PRO A 732 -10.35 -12.62 -54.77
CA PRO A 732 -10.94 -11.70 -55.74
C PRO A 732 -10.58 -12.15 -57.15
N ARG A 733 -11.59 -12.40 -57.98
CA ARG A 733 -11.47 -12.77 -59.41
C ARG A 733 -10.56 -11.80 -60.18
N PRO A 734 -9.77 -12.27 -61.15
CA PRO A 734 -8.85 -11.43 -61.92
C PRO A 734 -9.61 -10.59 -62.97
N ARG A 735 -9.34 -9.27 -62.98
CA ARG A 735 -9.69 -8.41 -64.12
C ARG A 735 -8.71 -8.70 -65.26
N ARG A 736 -9.25 -9.20 -66.37
CA ARG A 736 -8.54 -9.38 -67.65
C ARG A 736 -7.95 -8.06 -68.14
N VAL A 737 -6.66 -8.05 -68.44
CA VAL A 737 -6.02 -7.06 -69.30
C VAL A 737 -6.01 -7.65 -70.71
N ALA A 738 -6.80 -7.08 -71.62
CA ALA A 738 -6.65 -7.28 -73.06
C ALA A 738 -6.11 -5.97 -73.64
N GLY A 739 -4.97 -6.06 -74.32
CA GLY A 739 -4.31 -4.91 -74.93
C GLY A 739 -4.97 -4.44 -76.23
N GLY A 740 -4.49 -3.29 -76.71
CA GLY A 740 -4.38 -3.04 -78.14
C GLY A 740 -5.14 -1.83 -78.70
N ARG A 741 -4.33 -0.78 -78.98
CA ARG A 741 -4.40 0.16 -80.11
C ARG A 741 -5.47 1.27 -80.11
N GLY A 742 -4.99 2.50 -80.34
CA GLY A 742 -5.79 3.62 -80.86
C GLY A 742 -5.42 5.01 -80.30
N ARG A 743 -4.42 5.67 -80.88
CA ARG A 743 -4.26 7.16 -80.90
C ARG A 743 -5.18 7.73 -82.02
N PRO A 744 -5.36 9.06 -82.20
CA PRO A 744 -5.20 10.22 -81.30
C PRO A 744 -6.37 11.26 -81.41
N ALA A 745 -6.41 12.29 -80.57
CA ALA A 745 -6.91 13.63 -80.95
C ALA A 745 -6.48 14.73 -79.95
N CYS A 746 -6.26 15.92 -80.50
CA CYS A 746 -5.64 17.14 -79.94
C CYS A 746 -6.52 17.99 -79.00
N GLY A 747 -5.86 18.91 -78.28
CA GLY A 747 -6.40 20.17 -77.74
C GLY A 747 -5.59 20.64 -76.51
N VAL A 748 -4.50 21.43 -76.63
CA VAL A 748 -4.44 22.92 -76.70
C VAL A 748 -4.92 23.54 -75.36
N VAL A 749 -4.22 24.42 -74.59
CA VAL A 749 -3.01 25.24 -74.72
C VAL A 749 -2.68 25.94 -73.36
N ARG A 750 -1.37 26.19 -73.09
CA ARG A 750 -0.65 27.31 -72.36
C ARG A 750 -1.17 27.82 -70.99
N SER A 751 -0.37 27.96 -69.91
CA SER A 751 0.90 28.66 -69.61
C SER A 751 0.82 30.18 -69.26
N ALA A 752 1.12 30.47 -67.98
CA ALA A 752 1.93 31.57 -67.41
C ALA A 752 1.58 33.08 -67.59
N GLY A 753 1.66 33.82 -66.47
CA GLY A 753 1.94 35.27 -66.35
C GLY A 753 2.06 35.67 -64.87
N ARG A 754 3.26 36.03 -64.35
CA ARG A 754 3.76 37.40 -64.02
C ARG A 754 2.68 38.27 -63.34
N GLY A 755 2.84 38.91 -62.19
CA GLY A 755 4.00 39.50 -61.50
C GLY A 755 3.63 40.95 -61.13
N GLY A 756 3.88 41.43 -59.90
CA GLY A 756 3.59 42.83 -59.53
C GLY A 756 3.71 43.13 -58.03
N ARG A 757 4.61 44.05 -57.68
CA ARG A 757 5.06 44.48 -56.34
C ARG A 757 4.19 45.58 -55.71
N ARG A 758 4.32 45.74 -54.39
CA ARG A 758 4.49 46.97 -53.55
C ARG A 758 3.78 46.73 -52.20
N GLU A 759 4.20 47.22 -51.03
CA GLU A 759 5.28 48.08 -50.58
C GLU A 759 5.42 47.85 -49.05
N THR A 760 6.63 48.02 -48.55
CA THR A 760 7.03 48.06 -47.14
C THR A 760 6.46 49.29 -46.41
N VAL A 761 6.14 49.19 -45.11
CA VAL A 761 6.69 50.07 -44.03
C VAL A 761 6.52 49.35 -42.68
N ASN A 762 7.60 49.34 -41.90
CA ASN A 762 7.68 48.90 -40.51
C ASN A 762 8.23 50.09 -39.69
N ARG A 763 7.63 50.39 -38.53
CA ARG A 763 8.04 51.26 -37.38
C ARG A 763 6.74 51.82 -36.80
N THR A 764 6.41 51.60 -35.52
CA THR A 764 7.20 51.86 -34.31
C THR A 764 6.74 50.94 -33.19
#